data_AF-A0AAU9PQD8-F1
#
_entry.id   AF-A0AAU9PQD8-F1
#
_cell.length_a   1.000
_cell.length_b   1.000
_cell.length_c   1.000
_cell.angle_alpha   90.00
_cell.angle_beta   90.00
_cell.angle_gamma   90.00
#
_symmetry.space_group_name_H-M   'P 1'
#
loop_
_entity.id
_entity.type
_entity.pdbx_description
1 polymer ?
#
loop_
_entity_poly.entity_id
_entity_poly.type
_entity_poly.pdbx_seq_one_letter_code
_entity_poly.pdbx_strand_id
1 'polypeptide(L)'
;MIRFNMSNYNHIAKAIPMTLQCYLQKNHLSGLRKTYLKISFDTVQQLMDVKRDLMHVVERNQKKSNASEAYESIIAGKQKEQIQDFVYCISDLREYDVPYHVRFAIDKDVRCGLWYDVSVSSDGVKLERRHDLLQRAEVHVCAFDIETTKLPLKFPDAEYDLVMMISYMVNGRGYLIINRECVGEDVEDLEYTPKAEFEGYFKVTNLKNEEELIKLWFAHMKEVKPGIYVTYNGDIFDWPFMERRAAHHGLIMKDELGFQCDTVQGECRAKFACHLDCFAWVKRDSYLPQGSHGLKAVTKAKLGYDPLEVNPEDMVRFAKEKPQMMASYSVSDAVSTYYLYMTYVHPFIFSLATIIPMPPDEVLRKGSGTLCEMLLMVEAYVANVVCPNKHQSEAEKFHNGRLLESETYIGGHVECLETGVFRSDLPTSFKLDPSAFTQLIENLDRDLQYAIKVEGKMDIETVSNYDEVKDTITEKLISLRDEPIREECPLIYHLDVAAMYPNIILTNRLQPPSIVTEEVCTACDFNRPGKTCLRKLEWKWRWETYTAKRSDYYHLKRQIESEVVAVDGFKSKSFLDLSKVDQQLKLKERLKKYCQKAYKRVLEKPTTETREAGICMRENAFYVDTVRSFRDRRYEYKGLNK
;
A
#
# COMPACT_ATOMS: atom_id res chain seq x y z
N MET A 1 7.10 43.77 -4.87
CA MET A 1 5.69 43.60 -4.47
C MET A 1 4.90 43.17 -5.71
N ILE A 2 4.60 41.88 -5.83
CA ILE A 2 3.75 41.36 -6.90
C ILE A 2 2.31 41.63 -6.47
N ARG A 3 1.64 42.64 -7.05
CA ARG A 3 0.18 42.80 -6.91
C ARG A 3 -0.48 41.80 -7.86
N PHE A 4 -0.53 40.54 -7.41
CA PHE A 4 -1.46 39.56 -7.94
C PHE A 4 -2.86 40.15 -7.77
N ASN A 5 -3.73 40.10 -8.79
CA ASN A 5 -5.14 40.41 -8.60
C ASN A 5 -5.83 39.22 -7.89
N MET A 6 -5.35 38.89 -6.70
CA MET A 6 -6.09 38.12 -5.70
C MET A 6 -7.21 38.97 -5.08
N SER A 7 -7.67 40.07 -5.71
CA SER A 7 -8.79 40.86 -5.20
C SER A 7 -10.01 40.00 -4.83
N ASN A 8 -10.23 38.90 -5.56
CA ASN A 8 -11.30 37.95 -5.30
C ASN A 8 -11.04 37.00 -4.11
N TYR A 9 -9.80 36.87 -3.62
CA TYR A 9 -9.39 35.93 -2.56
C TYR A 9 -8.58 36.55 -1.41
N ASN A 10 -8.26 37.85 -1.47
CA ASN A 10 -7.46 38.55 -0.46
C ASN A 10 -8.07 38.49 0.94
N HIS A 11 -9.36 38.20 1.04
CA HIS A 11 -10.09 38.03 2.30
C HIS A 11 -10.02 36.59 2.86
N ILE A 12 -9.52 35.61 2.09
CA ILE A 12 -9.46 34.18 2.50
C ILE A 12 -8.10 33.51 2.27
N ALA A 13 -7.11 34.18 1.69
CA ALA A 13 -5.84 33.58 1.33
C ALA A 13 -4.63 34.50 1.55
N LYS A 14 -3.56 33.95 2.15
CA LYS A 14 -2.26 34.63 2.31
C LYS A 14 -1.23 34.00 1.36
N ALA A 15 -0.59 34.84 0.55
CA ALA A 15 0.41 34.40 -0.42
C ALA A 15 1.82 34.84 -0.03
N ILE A 16 2.77 33.90 0.02
CA ILE A 16 4.17 34.16 0.39
C ILE A 16 5.09 33.47 -0.64
N PRO A 17 6.10 34.16 -1.19
CA PRO A 17 7.09 33.51 -2.05
C PRO A 17 7.91 32.48 -1.26
N MET A 18 8.12 31.30 -1.84
CA MET A 18 8.89 30.21 -1.25
C MET A 18 9.82 29.63 -2.32
N THR A 19 11.01 29.19 -1.91
CA THR A 19 12.01 28.65 -2.84
C THR A 19 12.30 27.20 -2.50
N LEU A 20 11.98 26.30 -3.44
CA LEU A 20 12.11 24.85 -3.28
C LEU A 20 13.04 24.27 -4.35
N GLN A 21 13.69 23.16 -4.05
CA GLN A 21 14.38 22.37 -5.07
C GLN A 21 13.34 21.68 -5.95
N CYS A 22 13.50 21.77 -7.27
CA CYS A 22 12.66 21.09 -8.25
C CYS A 22 13.54 20.23 -9.15
N TYR A 23 13.48 18.92 -9.01
CA TYR A 23 14.33 18.00 -9.80
C TYR A 23 13.97 18.00 -11.30
N LEU A 24 12.77 18.47 -11.67
CA LEU A 24 12.39 18.70 -13.08
C LEU A 24 13.07 19.93 -13.68
N GLN A 25 13.70 20.79 -12.87
CA GLN A 25 14.44 21.95 -13.36
C GLN A 25 15.82 21.52 -13.86
N LYS A 26 16.16 21.92 -15.09
CA LYS A 26 17.52 21.72 -15.63
C LYS A 26 18.55 22.42 -14.72
N ASN A 27 19.67 21.74 -14.46
CA ASN A 27 20.79 22.23 -13.64
C ASN A 27 20.45 22.55 -12.18
N HIS A 28 19.41 21.95 -11.61
CA HIS A 28 19.09 22.11 -10.19
C HIS A 28 20.23 21.62 -9.27
N LEU A 29 21.07 20.67 -9.72
CA LEU A 29 22.25 20.19 -8.98
C LEU A 29 23.33 21.25 -8.77
N SER A 30 23.29 22.38 -9.50
CA SER A 30 24.19 23.51 -9.32
C SER A 30 23.70 24.50 -8.25
N GLY A 31 22.66 24.14 -7.50
CA GLY A 31 22.03 24.99 -6.48
C GLY A 31 20.89 25.87 -7.00
N LEU A 32 20.51 25.72 -8.28
CA LEU A 32 19.34 26.40 -8.83
C LEU A 32 18.07 25.87 -8.14
N ARG A 33 17.26 26.81 -7.66
CA ARG A 33 15.97 26.51 -7.03
C ARG A 33 14.85 27.22 -7.79
N LYS A 34 13.65 26.64 -7.71
CA LYS A 34 12.45 27.23 -8.31
C LYS A 34 11.70 28.04 -7.26
N THR A 35 11.25 29.21 -7.64
CA THR A 35 10.38 30.04 -6.78
C THR A 35 8.93 29.66 -7.03
N TYR A 36 8.22 29.38 -5.94
CA TYR A 36 6.81 29.07 -5.87
C TYR A 36 6.08 30.13 -5.04
N LEU A 37 4.77 30.22 -5.21
CA LEU A 37 3.91 31.03 -4.36
C LEU A 37 3.17 30.11 -3.40
N LYS A 38 3.55 30.11 -2.12
CA LYS A 38 2.82 29.37 -1.07
C LYS A 38 1.55 30.13 -0.74
N ILE A 39 0.40 29.47 -0.92
CA ILE A 39 -0.91 30.02 -0.58
C ILE A 39 -1.42 29.32 0.69
N SER A 40 -1.78 30.11 1.69
CA SER A 40 -2.29 29.63 2.98
C SER A 40 -3.74 30.04 3.14
N PHE A 41 -4.53 29.16 3.75
CA PHE A 41 -5.98 29.31 3.96
C PHE A 41 -6.29 29.00 5.43
N ASP A 42 -7.40 29.53 5.94
CA ASP A 42 -7.84 29.25 7.31
C ASP A 42 -8.54 27.88 7.41
N THR A 43 -9.14 27.41 6.31
CA THR A 43 -9.84 26.13 6.26
C THR A 43 -9.55 25.32 5.00
N VAL A 44 -9.73 24.00 5.08
CA VAL A 44 -9.63 23.09 3.91
C VAL A 44 -10.69 23.41 2.85
N GLN A 45 -11.88 23.87 3.26
CA GLN A 45 -12.94 24.23 2.31
C GLN A 45 -12.52 25.38 1.40
N GLN A 46 -11.94 26.45 1.96
CA GLN A 46 -11.39 27.58 1.18
C GLN A 46 -10.30 27.12 0.21
N LEU A 47 -9.40 26.21 0.63
CA LEU A 47 -8.40 25.61 -0.25
C LEU A 47 -9.07 24.90 -1.43
N MET A 48 -10.11 24.09 -1.19
CA MET A 48 -10.81 23.34 -2.23
C MET A 48 -11.54 24.25 -3.21
N ASP A 49 -12.15 25.33 -2.73
CA ASP A 49 -12.83 26.31 -3.58
C ASP A 49 -11.84 27.04 -4.50
N VAL A 50 -10.72 27.54 -3.94
CA VAL A 50 -9.67 28.20 -4.74
C VAL A 50 -8.99 27.22 -5.69
N LYS A 51 -8.76 25.97 -5.28
CA LYS A 51 -8.22 24.91 -6.14
C LYS A 51 -9.13 24.70 -7.36
N ARG A 52 -10.44 24.58 -7.17
CA ARG A 52 -11.40 24.37 -8.28
C ARG A 52 -11.27 25.49 -9.33
N ASP A 53 -11.19 26.73 -8.88
CA ASP A 53 -11.15 27.88 -9.79
C ASP A 53 -9.79 27.99 -10.50
N LEU A 54 -8.68 27.75 -9.79
CA LEU A 54 -7.32 27.79 -10.36
C LEU A 54 -7.02 26.61 -11.29
N MET A 55 -7.59 25.43 -11.03
CA MET A 55 -7.40 24.26 -11.92
C MET A 55 -7.88 24.55 -13.34
N HIS A 56 -9.03 25.22 -13.50
CA HIS A 56 -9.52 25.63 -14.82
C HIS A 56 -8.58 26.62 -15.54
N VAL A 57 -7.98 27.55 -14.78
CA VAL A 57 -6.99 28.49 -15.31
C VAL A 57 -5.73 27.74 -15.78
N VAL A 58 -5.22 26.83 -14.96
CA VAL A 58 -4.03 26.01 -15.28
C VAL A 58 -4.26 25.18 -16.53
N GLU A 59 -5.38 24.46 -16.61
CA GLU A 59 -5.72 23.65 -17.79
C GLU A 59 -5.83 24.50 -19.06
N ARG A 60 -6.43 25.69 -18.96
CA ARG A 60 -6.53 26.63 -20.09
C ARG A 60 -5.16 27.14 -20.53
N ASN A 61 -4.31 27.50 -19.58
CA ASN A 61 -2.97 28.03 -19.85
C ASN A 61 -2.06 26.96 -20.44
N GLN A 62 -2.11 25.72 -19.93
CA GLN A 62 -1.36 24.59 -20.48
C GLN A 62 -1.78 24.30 -21.93
N LYS A 63 -3.09 24.30 -22.23
CA LYS A 63 -3.58 24.13 -23.62
C LYS A 63 -3.07 25.22 -24.56
N LYS A 64 -3.08 26.48 -24.11
CA LYS A 64 -2.55 27.62 -24.88
C LYS A 64 -1.04 27.50 -25.10
N SER A 65 -0.28 27.20 -24.05
CA SER A 65 1.18 27.03 -24.11
C SER A 65 1.56 25.92 -25.09
N ASN A 66 0.92 24.76 -24.99
CA ASN A 66 1.16 23.63 -25.88
C ASN A 66 0.82 23.96 -27.35
N ALA A 67 -0.26 24.71 -27.58
CA ALA A 67 -0.62 25.18 -28.92
C ALA A 67 0.39 26.20 -29.48
N SER A 68 0.90 27.09 -28.63
CA SER A 68 1.92 28.07 -28.99
C SER A 68 3.26 27.41 -29.30
N GLU A 69 3.71 26.46 -28.47
CA GLU A 69 4.93 25.67 -28.73
C GLU A 69 4.81 24.85 -30.03
N ALA A 70 3.65 24.24 -30.28
CA ALA A 70 3.39 23.53 -31.54
C ALA A 70 3.45 24.48 -32.75
N TYR A 71 2.96 25.71 -32.62
CA TYR A 71 2.99 26.71 -33.70
C TYR A 71 4.39 27.32 -33.91
N GLU A 72 5.11 27.63 -32.83
CA GLU A 72 6.50 28.12 -32.86
C GLU A 72 7.48 27.06 -33.40
N SER A 73 7.21 25.77 -33.17
CA SER A 73 8.01 24.70 -33.78
C SER A 73 7.87 24.64 -35.31
N ILE A 74 6.80 25.23 -35.87
CA ILE A 74 6.52 25.29 -37.31
C ILE A 74 7.00 26.62 -37.93
N ILE A 75 7.04 27.71 -37.14
CA ILE A 75 7.44 29.05 -37.62
C ILE A 75 8.59 29.58 -36.76
N ALA A 76 9.79 29.65 -37.35
CA ALA A 76 10.99 30.21 -36.72
C ALA A 76 10.85 31.74 -36.53
N GLY A 77 10.16 32.16 -35.47
CA GLY A 77 10.04 33.58 -35.14
C GLY A 77 9.54 33.80 -33.71
N LYS A 78 10.44 34.15 -32.78
CA LYS A 78 10.07 34.60 -31.44
C LYS A 78 9.49 36.01 -31.48
N GLN A 79 8.17 36.15 -31.38
CA GLN A 79 7.58 37.41 -30.94
C GLN A 79 7.54 37.43 -29.41
N LYS A 80 8.17 38.43 -28.78
CA LYS A 80 8.00 38.71 -27.36
C LYS A 80 6.60 39.31 -27.16
N GLU A 81 5.61 38.47 -26.87
CA GLU A 81 4.33 38.95 -26.37
C GLU A 81 4.53 39.65 -25.02
N GLN A 82 4.01 40.86 -24.91
CA GLN A 82 4.01 41.64 -23.69
C GLN A 82 2.93 41.06 -22.75
N ILE A 83 3.32 40.48 -21.62
CA ILE A 83 2.40 39.85 -20.67
C ILE A 83 1.46 40.93 -20.10
N GLN A 84 0.21 40.97 -20.55
CA GLN A 84 -0.81 41.92 -20.07
C GLN A 84 -1.51 41.46 -18.79
N ASP A 85 -1.61 40.14 -18.54
CA ASP A 85 -2.24 39.58 -17.33
C ASP A 85 -1.40 38.42 -16.76
N PHE A 86 -1.04 38.53 -15.48
CA PHE A 86 -0.24 37.55 -14.75
C PHE A 86 -0.98 36.23 -14.49
N VAL A 87 -2.31 36.20 -14.64
CA VAL A 87 -3.10 34.95 -14.58
C VAL A 87 -2.64 33.95 -15.64
N TYR A 88 -2.13 34.42 -16.78
CA TYR A 88 -1.57 33.56 -17.84
C TYR A 88 -0.22 32.93 -17.45
N CYS A 89 0.45 33.41 -16.41
CA CYS A 89 1.71 32.85 -15.91
C CYS A 89 1.50 31.65 -14.98
N ILE A 90 0.27 31.35 -14.56
CA ILE A 90 -0.04 30.21 -13.70
C ILE A 90 -0.04 28.95 -14.56
N SER A 91 1.06 28.20 -14.50
CA SER A 91 1.28 27.01 -15.35
C SER A 91 0.95 25.69 -14.67
N ASP A 92 0.95 25.65 -13.33
CA ASP A 92 0.78 24.43 -12.54
C ASP A 92 0.42 24.74 -11.09
N LEU A 93 -0.21 23.78 -10.41
CA LEU A 93 -0.42 23.76 -8.96
C LEU A 93 0.35 22.59 -8.37
N ARG A 94 0.91 22.74 -7.16
CA ARG A 94 1.69 21.70 -6.49
C ARG A 94 1.14 21.41 -5.10
N GLU A 95 1.28 20.17 -4.66
CA GLU A 95 0.96 19.71 -3.30
C GLU A 95 -0.47 20.06 -2.83
N TYR A 96 -1.40 20.16 -3.77
CA TYR A 96 -2.78 20.59 -3.53
C TYR A 96 -3.73 19.44 -3.13
N ASP A 97 -3.25 18.21 -3.20
CA ASP A 97 -4.00 16.97 -2.93
C ASP A 97 -3.44 16.20 -1.72
N VAL A 98 -2.52 16.81 -0.96
CA VAL A 98 -2.01 16.28 0.30
C VAL A 98 -3.11 16.39 1.37
N PRO A 99 -3.52 15.27 2.01
CA PRO A 99 -4.50 15.32 3.09
C PRO A 99 -4.03 16.23 4.23
N TYR A 100 -4.95 17.01 4.81
CA TYR A 100 -4.59 18.02 5.79
C TYR A 100 -3.91 17.44 7.05
N HIS A 101 -4.43 16.32 7.59
CA HIS A 101 -3.84 15.67 8.76
C HIS A 101 -2.43 15.14 8.47
N VAL A 102 -2.19 14.63 7.25
CA VAL A 102 -0.86 14.22 6.78
C VAL A 102 0.05 15.44 6.67
N ARG A 103 -0.41 16.54 6.06
CA ARG A 103 0.35 17.80 5.98
C ARG A 103 0.77 18.28 7.36
N PHE A 104 -0.16 18.29 8.32
CA PHE A 104 0.14 18.65 9.71
C PHE A 104 1.20 17.73 10.31
N ALA A 105 1.04 16.41 10.17
CA ALA A 105 1.97 15.42 10.72
C ALA A 105 3.39 15.56 10.12
N ILE A 106 3.51 15.83 8.81
CA ILE A 106 4.79 16.08 8.14
C ILE A 106 5.41 17.39 8.64
N ASP A 107 4.68 18.51 8.54
CA ASP A 107 5.22 19.85 8.82
C ASP A 107 5.58 20.04 10.31
N LYS A 108 4.91 19.32 11.22
CA LYS A 108 5.18 19.35 12.67
C LYS A 108 6.02 18.19 13.18
N ASP A 109 6.43 17.29 12.30
CA ASP A 109 7.09 16.03 12.62
C ASP A 109 6.42 15.24 13.77
N VAL A 110 5.09 15.12 13.68
CA VAL A 110 4.27 14.37 14.64
C VAL A 110 3.89 13.01 14.05
N ARG A 111 3.99 11.96 14.85
CA ARG A 111 3.66 10.57 14.53
C ARG A 111 2.89 9.92 15.66
N CYS A 112 1.95 9.04 15.32
CA CYS A 112 1.20 8.26 16.29
C CYS A 112 2.10 7.17 16.92
N GLY A 113 1.81 6.81 18.18
CA GLY A 113 2.60 5.81 18.92
C GLY A 113 3.92 6.33 19.52
N LEU A 114 4.18 7.64 19.45
CA LEU A 114 5.28 8.32 20.15
C LEU A 114 4.76 9.18 21.31
N TRP A 115 5.63 9.46 22.28
CA TRP A 115 5.33 10.32 23.41
C TRP A 115 5.63 11.78 23.12
N TYR A 116 4.75 12.69 23.57
CA TYR A 116 4.92 14.12 23.43
C TYR A 116 4.51 14.86 24.71
N ASP A 117 5.27 15.88 25.07
CA ASP A 117 4.83 16.91 26.01
C ASP A 117 4.07 17.98 25.23
N VAL A 118 2.85 18.29 25.68
CA VAL A 118 1.97 19.27 25.05
C VAL A 118 1.96 20.54 25.89
N SER A 119 2.42 21.64 25.31
CA SER A 119 2.35 22.97 25.93
C SER A 119 1.48 23.91 25.10
N VAL A 120 0.67 24.71 25.78
CA VAL A 120 -0.22 25.69 25.15
C VAL A 120 0.30 27.08 25.49
N SER A 121 0.56 27.89 24.47
CA SER A 121 1.05 29.26 24.59
C SER A 121 0.19 30.22 23.75
N SER A 122 0.42 31.53 23.89
CA SER A 122 -0.23 32.54 23.03
C SER A 122 0.07 32.34 21.54
N ASP A 123 1.19 31.68 21.21
CA ASP A 123 1.63 31.39 19.85
C ASP A 123 1.08 30.06 19.31
N GLY A 124 0.29 29.34 20.12
CA GLY A 124 -0.37 28.09 19.76
C GLY A 124 0.08 26.87 20.59
N VAL A 125 -0.27 25.68 20.09
CA VAL A 125 0.06 24.39 20.71
C VAL A 125 1.42 23.90 20.21
N LYS A 126 2.32 23.58 21.13
CA LYS A 126 3.63 22.99 20.86
C LYS A 126 3.64 21.54 21.35
N LEU A 127 4.07 20.63 20.47
CA LEU A 127 4.28 19.22 20.78
C LEU A 127 5.79 18.94 20.77
N GLU A 128 6.35 18.53 21.90
CA GLU A 128 7.76 18.20 22.03
C GLU A 128 7.92 16.70 22.24
N ARG A 129 8.63 16.03 21.31
CA ARG A 129 8.81 14.58 21.37
C ARG A 129 9.67 14.17 22.57
N ARG A 130 9.20 13.17 23.31
CA ARG A 130 9.90 12.55 24.44
C ARG A 130 10.68 11.32 23.99
N HIS A 131 11.97 11.51 23.72
CA HIS A 131 12.87 10.47 23.23
C HIS A 131 13.28 9.45 24.31
N ASP A 132 13.13 9.82 25.58
CA ASP A 132 13.40 8.99 26.75
C ASP A 132 12.35 7.87 26.95
N LEU A 133 11.15 8.03 26.41
CA LEU A 133 10.07 7.06 26.53
C LEU A 133 9.92 6.24 25.24
N LEU A 134 10.43 5.01 25.27
CA LEU A 134 10.37 4.08 24.14
C LEU A 134 9.22 3.08 24.22
N GLN A 135 8.80 2.71 25.44
CA GLN A 135 7.69 1.79 25.65
C GLN A 135 6.37 2.44 25.26
N ARG A 136 5.50 1.69 24.57
CA ARG A 136 4.18 2.19 24.19
C ARG A 136 3.29 2.32 25.43
N ALA A 137 2.38 3.29 25.39
CA ALA A 137 1.31 3.39 26.36
C ALA A 137 0.37 2.17 26.25
N GLU A 138 -0.17 1.74 27.38
CA GLU A 138 -1.26 0.77 27.42
C GLU A 138 -2.58 1.48 27.14
N VAL A 139 -3.39 0.89 26.24
CA VAL A 139 -4.69 1.42 25.84
C VAL A 139 -5.71 0.30 26.04
N HIS A 140 -6.93 0.65 26.44
CA HIS A 140 -8.03 -0.31 26.49
C HIS A 140 -8.37 -0.81 25.08
N VAL A 141 -8.25 -2.12 24.88
CA VAL A 141 -8.53 -2.83 23.62
C VAL A 141 -9.79 -3.67 23.81
N CYS A 142 -10.78 -3.46 22.94
CA CYS A 142 -11.95 -4.30 22.82
C CYS A 142 -11.91 -5.03 21.47
N ALA A 143 -11.78 -6.35 21.47
CA ALA A 143 -12.00 -7.17 20.28
C ALA A 143 -13.37 -7.83 20.37
N PHE A 144 -14.21 -7.68 19.34
CA PHE A 144 -15.54 -8.28 19.34
C PHE A 144 -15.86 -8.96 18.03
N ASP A 145 -16.82 -9.88 18.12
CA ASP A 145 -17.40 -10.64 17.02
C ASP A 145 -18.90 -10.83 17.30
N ILE A 146 -19.72 -10.95 16.24
CA ILE A 146 -21.17 -11.14 16.37
C ILE A 146 -21.63 -12.40 15.63
N GLU A 147 -22.61 -13.07 16.24
CA GLU A 147 -23.33 -14.18 15.60
C GLU A 147 -24.75 -13.77 15.31
N THR A 148 -25.20 -13.96 14.07
CA THR A 148 -26.51 -13.50 13.61
C THR A 148 -27.38 -14.66 13.14
N THR A 149 -28.70 -14.47 13.16
CA THR A 149 -29.58 -15.37 12.41
C THR A 149 -29.31 -15.23 10.92
N LYS A 150 -29.74 -16.24 10.16
CA LYS A 150 -29.78 -16.18 8.70
C LYS A 150 -30.82 -17.12 8.14
N LEU A 151 -31.27 -16.84 6.93
CA LEU A 151 -32.06 -17.77 6.14
C LEU A 151 -31.16 -18.89 5.54
N PRO A 152 -31.69 -20.12 5.34
CA PRO A 152 -30.93 -21.21 4.73
C PRO A 152 -30.37 -20.82 3.35
N LEU A 153 -29.10 -21.15 3.11
CA LEU A 153 -28.36 -20.91 1.86
C LEU A 153 -28.26 -19.43 1.44
N LYS A 154 -28.56 -18.49 2.35
CA LYS A 154 -28.41 -17.04 2.14
C LYS A 154 -27.40 -16.44 3.13
N PHE A 155 -26.86 -15.28 2.77
CA PHE A 155 -26.13 -14.44 3.72
C PHE A 155 -27.10 -13.79 4.71
N PRO A 156 -26.65 -13.45 5.94
CA PRO A 156 -27.43 -12.67 6.88
C PRO A 156 -27.81 -11.30 6.32
N ASP A 157 -29.01 -10.82 6.64
CA ASP A 157 -29.53 -9.53 6.21
C ASP A 157 -30.06 -8.74 7.41
N ALA A 158 -29.39 -7.64 7.74
CA ALA A 158 -29.70 -6.86 8.94
C ALA A 158 -31.10 -6.22 8.95
N GLU A 159 -31.81 -6.18 7.81
CA GLU A 159 -33.19 -5.69 7.76
C GLU A 159 -34.16 -6.60 8.53
N TYR A 160 -33.90 -7.91 8.59
CA TYR A 160 -34.80 -8.88 9.22
C TYR A 160 -34.13 -9.97 10.06
N ASP A 161 -32.83 -10.22 9.89
CA ASP A 161 -32.08 -11.11 10.78
C ASP A 161 -31.68 -10.40 12.08
N LEU A 162 -31.55 -11.18 13.15
CA LEU A 162 -31.27 -10.72 14.52
C LEU A 162 -29.84 -11.06 14.93
N VAL A 163 -29.27 -10.26 15.84
CA VAL A 163 -28.06 -10.62 16.59
C VAL A 163 -28.43 -11.65 17.66
N MET A 164 -27.80 -12.82 17.58
CA MET A 164 -27.97 -13.93 18.52
C MET A 164 -26.97 -13.83 19.68
N MET A 165 -25.73 -13.48 19.39
CA MET A 165 -24.64 -13.41 20.36
C MET A 165 -23.69 -12.26 20.03
N ILE A 166 -23.11 -11.62 21.06
CA ILE A 166 -21.95 -10.75 20.93
C ILE A 166 -20.88 -11.27 21.87
N SER A 167 -19.80 -11.80 21.31
CA SER A 167 -18.61 -12.20 22.06
C SER A 167 -17.55 -11.12 21.96
N TYR A 168 -16.91 -10.79 23.07
CA TYR A 168 -15.86 -9.78 23.06
C TYR A 168 -14.88 -9.93 24.21
N MET A 169 -13.66 -9.45 23.99
CA MET A 169 -12.60 -9.41 24.99
C MET A 169 -12.16 -7.98 25.23
N VAL A 170 -12.13 -7.57 26.50
CA VAL A 170 -11.59 -6.27 26.95
C VAL A 170 -10.35 -6.53 27.79
N ASN A 171 -9.18 -6.14 27.29
CA ASN A 171 -7.88 -6.32 27.96
C ASN A 171 -7.67 -7.75 28.51
N GLY A 172 -8.03 -8.77 27.73
CA GLY A 172 -7.86 -10.18 28.09
C GLY A 172 -9.02 -10.80 28.88
N ARG A 173 -10.02 -10.02 29.30
CA ARG A 173 -11.23 -10.54 29.95
C ARG A 173 -12.34 -10.74 28.92
N GLY A 174 -12.88 -11.95 28.85
CA GLY A 174 -13.96 -12.31 27.94
C GLY A 174 -15.35 -11.99 28.49
N TYR A 175 -16.24 -11.61 27.59
CA TYR A 175 -17.64 -11.36 27.85
C TYR A 175 -18.46 -11.93 26.69
N LEU A 176 -19.63 -12.48 27.01
CA LEU A 176 -20.57 -12.99 26.02
C LEU A 176 -21.97 -12.52 26.38
N ILE A 177 -22.64 -11.84 25.46
CA ILE A 177 -24.03 -11.42 25.62
C ILE A 177 -24.90 -12.29 24.72
N ILE A 178 -25.96 -12.87 25.29
CA ILE A 178 -26.83 -13.83 24.62
C ILE A 178 -28.24 -13.25 24.44
N ASN A 179 -28.78 -13.35 23.22
CA ASN A 179 -30.18 -13.05 22.93
C ASN A 179 -31.06 -14.31 23.06
N ARG A 180 -31.88 -14.37 24.10
CA ARG A 180 -32.78 -15.50 24.39
C ARG A 180 -34.01 -15.60 23.46
N GLU A 181 -34.24 -14.62 22.57
CA GLU A 181 -35.23 -14.77 21.48
C GLU A 181 -34.79 -15.81 20.43
N CYS A 182 -33.47 -15.92 20.22
CA CYS A 182 -32.90 -16.81 19.21
C CYS A 182 -32.31 -18.08 19.82
N VAL A 183 -31.67 -17.93 20.98
CA VAL A 183 -30.97 -19.00 21.68
C VAL A 183 -31.97 -19.85 22.47
N GLY A 184 -31.77 -21.16 22.58
CA GLY A 184 -32.77 -22.09 23.16
C GLY A 184 -32.84 -22.12 24.69
N GLU A 185 -31.70 -22.10 25.37
CA GLU A 185 -31.53 -22.13 26.83
C GLU A 185 -30.50 -21.09 27.31
N ASP A 186 -30.47 -20.81 28.62
CA ASP A 186 -29.46 -19.93 29.22
C ASP A 186 -28.08 -20.58 29.09
N VAL A 187 -27.08 -19.78 28.74
CA VAL A 187 -25.68 -20.21 28.64
C VAL A 187 -24.96 -19.87 29.94
N GLU A 188 -24.18 -20.81 30.47
CA GLU A 188 -23.36 -20.62 31.67
C GLU A 188 -22.00 -20.00 31.33
N ASP A 189 -21.38 -19.33 32.32
CA ASP A 189 -19.99 -18.87 32.24
C ASP A 189 -19.07 -19.98 31.75
N LEU A 190 -18.16 -19.66 30.83
CA LEU A 190 -17.31 -20.65 30.19
C LEU A 190 -15.86 -20.18 30.05
N GLU A 191 -14.97 -21.16 29.95
CA GLU A 191 -13.55 -20.94 29.65
C GLU A 191 -13.24 -21.54 28.27
N TYR A 192 -12.59 -20.74 27.43
CA TYR A 192 -12.01 -21.16 26.17
C TYR A 192 -10.54 -20.73 26.13
N THR A 193 -9.67 -21.63 26.60
CA THR A 193 -8.21 -21.43 26.67
C THR A 193 -7.52 -22.44 25.73
N PRO A 194 -7.38 -22.15 24.42
CA PRO A 194 -6.79 -23.10 23.46
C PRO A 194 -5.29 -23.35 23.70
N LYS A 195 -4.60 -22.39 24.34
CA LYS A 195 -3.21 -22.50 24.81
C LYS A 195 -3.04 -21.70 26.09
N ALA A 196 -2.00 -22.00 26.87
CA ALA A 196 -1.71 -21.30 28.12
C ALA A 196 -1.47 -19.79 27.92
N GLU A 197 -0.89 -19.39 26.79
CA GLU A 197 -0.68 -17.98 26.44
C GLU A 197 -1.95 -17.26 25.95
N PHE A 198 -3.04 -17.99 25.69
CA PHE A 198 -4.29 -17.48 25.13
C PHE A 198 -5.48 -17.78 26.06
N GLU A 199 -5.43 -17.25 27.28
CA GLU A 199 -6.50 -17.39 28.26
C GLU A 199 -7.79 -16.70 27.80
N GLY A 200 -8.92 -17.37 28.01
CA GLY A 200 -10.23 -16.86 27.60
C GLY A 200 -11.31 -17.21 28.61
N TYR A 201 -11.37 -16.44 29.71
CA TYR A 201 -12.45 -16.55 30.70
C TYR A 201 -13.62 -15.65 30.30
N PHE A 202 -14.80 -16.23 30.07
CA PHE A 202 -15.98 -15.51 29.60
C PHE A 202 -17.07 -15.44 30.66
N LYS A 203 -17.42 -14.20 31.04
CA LYS A 203 -18.64 -13.92 31.78
C LYS A 203 -19.81 -13.80 30.81
N VAL A 204 -20.84 -14.61 31.03
CA VAL A 204 -22.02 -14.68 30.16
C VAL A 204 -23.16 -13.86 30.76
N THR A 205 -23.88 -13.13 29.93
CA THR A 205 -25.11 -12.42 30.31
C THR A 205 -26.24 -12.79 29.36
N ASN A 206 -27.23 -13.51 29.86
CA ASN A 206 -28.42 -13.92 29.13
C ASN A 206 -29.49 -12.82 29.22
N LEU A 207 -29.93 -12.31 28.07
CA LEU A 207 -30.90 -11.21 27.99
C LEU A 207 -32.14 -11.61 27.21
N LYS A 208 -33.25 -10.94 27.50
CA LYS A 208 -34.57 -11.38 27.00
C LYS A 208 -34.72 -11.22 25.51
N ASN A 209 -34.11 -10.18 24.93
CA ASN A 209 -34.28 -9.79 23.53
C ASN A 209 -33.04 -9.07 22.95
N GLU A 210 -33.06 -8.84 21.65
CA GLU A 210 -32.00 -8.13 20.92
C GLU A 210 -31.79 -6.69 21.43
N GLU A 211 -32.87 -5.97 21.78
CA GLU A 211 -32.80 -4.57 22.23
C GLU A 211 -32.00 -4.44 23.54
N GLU A 212 -32.27 -5.31 24.53
CA GLU A 212 -31.52 -5.37 25.79
C GLU A 212 -30.05 -5.73 25.52
N LEU A 213 -29.78 -6.65 24.58
CA LEU A 213 -28.43 -7.05 24.19
C LEU A 213 -27.61 -5.89 23.63
N ILE A 214 -28.18 -5.12 22.70
CA ILE A 214 -27.48 -3.97 22.11
C ILE A 214 -27.27 -2.88 23.18
N LYS A 215 -28.27 -2.61 24.01
CA LYS A 215 -28.16 -1.62 25.10
C LYS A 215 -27.09 -2.00 26.13
N LEU A 216 -27.01 -3.27 26.53
CA LEU A 216 -25.99 -3.74 27.46
C LEU A 216 -24.60 -3.60 26.86
N TRP A 217 -24.42 -3.98 25.59
CA TRP A 217 -23.14 -3.84 24.91
C TRP A 217 -22.70 -2.36 24.85
N PHE A 218 -23.59 -1.46 24.42
CA PHE A 218 -23.32 -0.02 24.40
C PHE A 218 -22.99 0.54 25.79
N ALA A 219 -23.75 0.14 26.82
CA ALA A 219 -23.51 0.57 28.19
C ALA A 219 -22.12 0.14 28.68
N HIS A 220 -21.72 -1.10 28.40
CA HIS A 220 -20.41 -1.60 28.79
C HIS A 220 -19.27 -0.92 28.02
N MET A 221 -19.45 -0.65 26.73
CA MET A 221 -18.45 0.12 25.95
C MET A 221 -18.28 1.55 26.47
N LYS A 222 -19.37 2.20 26.91
CA LYS A 222 -19.33 3.52 27.57
C LYS A 222 -18.64 3.48 28.94
N GLU A 223 -18.74 2.37 29.66
CA GLU A 223 -18.08 2.15 30.94
C GLU A 223 -16.57 1.97 30.77
N VAL A 224 -16.15 1.01 29.94
CA VAL A 224 -14.74 0.63 29.80
C VAL A 224 -13.93 1.54 28.87
N LYS A 225 -14.61 2.34 28.03
CA LYS A 225 -14.04 3.34 27.12
C LYS A 225 -12.82 2.83 26.32
N PRO A 226 -12.97 1.79 25.47
CA PRO A 226 -11.88 1.30 24.65
C PRO A 226 -11.34 2.42 23.74
N GLY A 227 -10.02 2.59 23.72
CA GLY A 227 -9.36 3.44 22.73
C GLY A 227 -9.19 2.73 21.38
N ILE A 228 -9.28 1.39 21.39
CA ILE A 228 -9.14 0.55 20.20
C ILE A 228 -10.25 -0.49 20.17
N TYR A 229 -10.93 -0.56 19.04
CA TYR A 229 -11.88 -1.60 18.68
C TYR A 229 -11.28 -2.48 17.60
N VAL A 230 -11.44 -3.79 17.74
CA VAL A 230 -10.84 -4.80 16.87
C VAL A 230 -11.92 -5.77 16.44
N THR A 231 -11.91 -6.13 15.16
CA THR A 231 -12.81 -7.13 14.59
C THR A 231 -12.05 -7.96 13.55
N TYR A 232 -12.69 -8.99 13.03
CA TYR A 232 -12.24 -9.69 11.82
C TYR A 232 -13.29 -9.55 10.72
N ASN A 233 -13.02 -8.72 9.70
CA ASN A 233 -13.95 -8.38 8.62
C ASN A 233 -15.17 -7.52 9.09
N GLY A 234 -15.03 -6.83 10.22
CA GLY A 234 -16.10 -6.04 10.81
C GLY A 234 -16.46 -4.76 10.06
N ASP A 235 -15.57 -4.23 9.22
CA ASP A 235 -15.92 -3.09 8.34
C ASP A 235 -17.03 -3.47 7.35
N ILE A 236 -17.10 -4.74 6.93
CA ILE A 236 -18.05 -5.23 5.92
C ILE A 236 -19.28 -5.88 6.57
N PHE A 237 -19.12 -6.54 7.72
CA PHE A 237 -20.17 -7.33 8.35
C PHE A 237 -20.62 -6.77 9.70
N ASP A 238 -19.79 -6.92 10.75
CA ASP A 238 -20.17 -6.69 12.14
C ASP A 238 -20.70 -5.28 12.41
N TRP A 239 -19.96 -4.24 12.01
CA TRP A 239 -20.35 -2.85 12.26
C TRP A 239 -21.61 -2.43 11.49
N PRO A 240 -21.72 -2.65 10.15
CA PRO A 240 -22.95 -2.35 9.43
C PRO A 240 -24.17 -3.14 9.92
N PHE A 241 -23.98 -4.37 10.41
CA PHE A 241 -25.06 -5.16 10.99
C PHE A 241 -25.52 -4.52 12.30
N MET A 242 -24.60 -4.26 13.23
CA MET A 242 -24.88 -3.61 14.51
C MET A 242 -25.52 -2.22 14.35
N GLU A 243 -25.05 -1.39 13.42
CA GLU A 243 -25.61 -0.06 13.18
C GLU A 243 -27.09 -0.12 12.74
N ARG A 244 -27.42 -1.04 11.83
CA ARG A 244 -28.80 -1.23 11.34
C ARG A 244 -29.72 -1.83 12.40
N ARG A 245 -29.25 -2.84 13.14
CA ARG A 245 -30.04 -3.43 14.23
C ARG A 245 -30.27 -2.45 15.37
N ALA A 246 -29.27 -1.65 15.73
CA ALA A 246 -29.44 -0.56 16.69
C ALA A 246 -30.50 0.45 16.20
N ALA A 247 -30.43 0.86 14.94
CA ALA A 247 -31.40 1.80 14.35
C ALA A 247 -32.84 1.23 14.34
N HIS A 248 -33.01 -0.07 14.10
CA HIS A 248 -34.31 -0.75 14.18
C HIS A 248 -34.97 -0.58 15.57
N HIS A 249 -34.17 -0.60 16.64
CA HIS A 249 -34.61 -0.39 18.02
C HIS A 249 -34.59 1.09 18.46
N GLY A 250 -34.46 2.04 17.52
CA GLY A 250 -34.45 3.47 17.80
C GLY A 250 -33.17 3.99 18.45
N LEU A 251 -32.07 3.21 18.40
CA LEU A 251 -30.77 3.59 18.93
C LEU A 251 -29.87 4.11 17.80
N ILE A 252 -29.18 5.22 18.03
CA ILE A 252 -28.23 5.79 17.07
C ILE A 252 -26.81 5.42 17.53
N MET A 253 -26.18 4.46 16.84
CA MET A 253 -24.84 3.95 17.21
C MET A 253 -23.79 5.06 17.33
N LYS A 254 -23.91 6.12 16.50
CA LYS A 254 -23.04 7.29 16.57
C LYS A 254 -23.17 8.08 17.87
N ASP A 255 -24.38 8.21 18.40
CA ASP A 255 -24.61 8.94 19.66
C ASP A 255 -24.20 8.08 20.86
N GLU A 256 -24.32 6.75 20.72
CA GLU A 256 -23.96 5.79 21.75
C GLU A 256 -22.44 5.57 21.85
N LEU A 257 -21.76 5.34 20.72
CA LEU A 257 -20.36 4.92 20.66
C LEU A 257 -19.45 5.86 19.85
N GLY A 258 -19.98 6.88 19.18
CA GLY A 258 -19.20 7.74 18.28
C GLY A 258 -18.80 7.12 16.95
N PHE A 259 -19.18 5.86 16.70
CA PHE A 259 -18.93 5.13 15.46
C PHE A 259 -19.99 5.43 14.40
N GLN A 260 -19.55 5.55 13.16
CA GLN A 260 -20.41 5.71 12.00
C GLN A 260 -19.86 4.89 10.84
N CYS A 261 -20.72 4.08 10.21
CA CYS A 261 -20.37 3.36 9.00
C CYS A 261 -20.46 4.28 7.78
N ASP A 262 -19.38 4.33 6.98
CA ASP A 262 -19.38 4.99 5.68
C ASP A 262 -19.69 3.95 4.59
N THR A 263 -20.87 4.05 3.99
CA THR A 263 -21.32 3.15 2.92
C THR A 263 -20.59 3.33 1.60
N VAL A 264 -19.89 4.46 1.40
CA VAL A 264 -19.10 4.75 0.20
C VAL A 264 -17.71 4.13 0.31
N GLN A 265 -17.04 4.32 1.44
CA GLN A 265 -15.71 3.72 1.68
C GLN A 265 -15.79 2.26 2.13
N GLY A 266 -16.93 1.84 2.69
CA GLY A 266 -17.11 0.51 3.27
C GLY A 266 -16.31 0.34 4.57
N GLU A 267 -16.24 1.38 5.39
CA GLU A 267 -15.45 1.40 6.63
C GLU A 267 -16.26 2.01 7.78
N CYS A 268 -16.10 1.48 9.00
CA CYS A 268 -16.68 2.03 10.21
C CYS A 268 -15.61 2.75 11.05
N ARG A 269 -15.84 4.04 11.35
CA ARG A 269 -14.85 4.89 12.03
C ARG A 269 -15.47 5.70 13.16
N ALA A 270 -14.63 6.06 14.14
CA ALA A 270 -14.94 6.99 15.22
C ALA A 270 -13.84 8.06 15.33
N LYS A 271 -14.15 9.19 15.97
CA LYS A 271 -13.19 10.29 16.15
C LYS A 271 -12.17 10.05 17.27
N PHE A 272 -12.58 9.35 18.32
CA PHE A 272 -11.81 9.21 19.56
C PHE A 272 -11.24 7.80 19.78
N ALA A 273 -11.68 6.82 18.98
CA ALA A 273 -11.23 5.44 19.06
C ALA A 273 -10.84 4.93 17.67
N CYS A 274 -9.82 4.09 17.60
CA CYS A 274 -9.39 3.44 16.37
C CYS A 274 -10.17 2.15 16.18
N HIS A 275 -10.73 1.94 14.99
CA HIS A 275 -11.18 0.61 14.57
C HIS A 275 -10.08 -0.05 13.73
N LEU A 276 -9.56 -1.18 14.20
CA LEU A 276 -8.51 -1.98 13.58
C LEU A 276 -9.07 -3.34 13.16
N ASP A 277 -9.54 -3.42 11.91
CA ASP A 277 -10.00 -4.67 11.30
C ASP A 277 -8.80 -5.57 10.93
N CYS A 278 -8.62 -6.66 11.67
CA CYS A 278 -7.53 -7.63 11.45
C CYS A 278 -7.53 -8.19 10.03
N PHE A 279 -8.68 -8.25 9.35
CA PHE A 279 -8.76 -8.77 8.00
C PHE A 279 -8.02 -7.90 6.97
N ALA A 280 -7.93 -6.59 7.20
CA ALA A 280 -7.12 -5.70 6.36
C ALA A 280 -5.63 -6.03 6.47
N TRP A 281 -5.13 -6.31 7.68
CA TRP A 281 -3.76 -6.78 7.90
C TRP A 281 -3.54 -8.16 7.26
N VAL A 282 -4.51 -9.06 7.37
CA VAL A 282 -4.41 -10.39 6.76
C VAL A 282 -4.21 -10.31 5.25
N LYS A 283 -5.02 -9.50 4.55
CA LYS A 283 -4.92 -9.35 3.10
C LYS A 283 -3.59 -8.75 2.66
N ARG A 284 -3.06 -7.78 3.42
CA ARG A 284 -1.91 -6.97 3.00
C ARG A 284 -0.57 -7.52 3.49
N ASP A 285 -0.48 -7.93 4.75
CA ASP A 285 0.78 -8.09 5.47
C ASP A 285 1.00 -9.49 6.04
N SER A 286 0.01 -10.38 6.04
CA SER A 286 0.17 -11.72 6.64
C SER A 286 1.06 -12.68 5.85
N TYR A 287 1.28 -12.40 4.56
CA TYR A 287 1.92 -13.30 3.58
C TYR A 287 1.17 -14.65 3.38
N LEU A 288 -0.09 -14.75 3.80
CA LEU A 288 -0.91 -15.93 3.56
C LEU A 288 -1.52 -15.91 2.15
N PRO A 289 -1.69 -17.08 1.51
CA PRO A 289 -2.41 -17.16 0.23
C PRO A 289 -3.89 -16.79 0.43
N GLN A 290 -4.53 -16.25 -0.61
CA GLN A 290 -5.91 -15.76 -0.54
C GLN A 290 -6.91 -16.82 -0.03
N GLY A 291 -6.71 -18.09 -0.39
CA GLY A 291 -7.55 -19.21 0.09
C GLY A 291 -7.42 -19.49 1.59
N SER A 292 -6.46 -18.88 2.29
CA SER A 292 -6.20 -19.04 3.73
C SER A 292 -6.43 -17.75 4.51
N HIS A 293 -7.22 -16.81 3.96
CA HIS A 293 -7.57 -15.55 4.61
C HIS A 293 -8.81 -15.65 5.50
N GLY A 294 -9.42 -16.83 5.67
CA GLY A 294 -10.49 -17.02 6.68
C GLY A 294 -9.90 -17.06 8.10
N LEU A 295 -10.65 -16.56 9.09
CA LEU A 295 -10.20 -16.46 10.49
C LEU A 295 -9.59 -17.78 10.99
N LYS A 296 -10.27 -18.91 10.76
CA LYS A 296 -9.76 -20.25 11.10
C LYS A 296 -8.36 -20.54 10.56
N ALA A 297 -8.16 -20.34 9.26
CA ALA A 297 -6.89 -20.64 8.61
C ALA A 297 -5.78 -19.69 9.12
N VAL A 298 -6.13 -18.43 9.39
CA VAL A 298 -5.23 -17.44 9.97
C VAL A 298 -4.85 -17.82 11.40
N THR A 299 -5.82 -18.19 12.25
CA THR A 299 -5.58 -18.67 13.62
C THR A 299 -4.64 -19.86 13.62
N LYS A 300 -4.88 -20.86 12.75
CA LYS A 300 -3.99 -22.01 12.61
C LYS A 300 -2.57 -21.60 12.20
N ALA A 301 -2.44 -20.74 11.21
CA ALA A 301 -1.15 -20.36 10.65
C ALA A 301 -0.35 -19.37 11.53
N LYS A 302 -1.03 -18.52 12.31
CA LYS A 302 -0.42 -17.44 13.09
C LYS A 302 -0.43 -17.74 14.59
N LEU A 303 -1.53 -18.19 15.16
CA LEU A 303 -1.62 -18.50 16.59
C LEU A 303 -1.27 -19.97 16.89
N GLY A 304 -1.28 -20.84 15.88
CA GLY A 304 -0.76 -22.20 15.99
C GLY A 304 -1.66 -23.15 16.80
N TYR A 305 -2.98 -22.93 16.77
CA TYR A 305 -3.99 -23.88 17.25
C TYR A 305 -5.16 -23.94 16.25
N ASP A 306 -5.95 -25.00 16.32
CA ASP A 306 -7.17 -25.15 15.53
C ASP A 306 -8.37 -24.58 16.31
N PRO A 307 -8.98 -23.46 15.89
CA PRO A 307 -10.16 -22.92 16.55
C PRO A 307 -11.39 -23.81 16.31
N LEU A 308 -12.44 -23.60 17.10
CA LEU A 308 -13.71 -24.30 16.90
C LEU A 308 -14.33 -23.91 15.56
N GLU A 309 -15.04 -24.85 14.94
CA GLU A 309 -15.67 -24.63 13.64
C GLU A 309 -17.10 -25.15 13.68
N VAL A 310 -18.02 -24.29 13.25
CA VAL A 310 -19.43 -24.62 13.03
C VAL A 310 -19.76 -24.29 11.59
N ASN A 311 -20.48 -25.18 10.90
CA ASN A 311 -20.95 -24.89 9.56
C ASN A 311 -21.95 -23.73 9.63
N PRO A 312 -21.82 -22.67 8.80
CA PRO A 312 -22.75 -21.54 8.82
C PRO A 312 -24.23 -21.89 8.68
N GLU A 313 -24.56 -23.00 8.01
CA GLU A 313 -25.95 -23.46 7.88
C GLU A 313 -26.49 -24.13 9.14
N ASP A 314 -25.61 -24.55 10.05
CA ASP A 314 -25.98 -25.18 11.32
C ASP A 314 -26.09 -24.17 12.47
N MET A 315 -25.53 -22.97 12.34
CA MET A 315 -25.44 -21.98 13.42
C MET A 315 -26.80 -21.65 14.06
N VAL A 316 -27.82 -21.32 13.26
CA VAL A 316 -29.17 -20.97 13.76
C VAL A 316 -29.84 -22.16 14.43
N ARG A 317 -29.63 -23.37 13.92
CA ARG A 317 -30.15 -24.60 14.53
C ARG A 317 -29.44 -24.88 15.84
N PHE A 318 -28.11 -24.77 15.88
CA PHE A 318 -27.32 -25.02 17.08
C PHE A 318 -27.54 -23.96 18.16
N ALA A 319 -27.81 -22.71 17.81
CA ALA A 319 -28.26 -21.70 18.77
C ALA A 319 -29.53 -22.15 19.54
N LYS A 320 -30.43 -22.92 18.90
CA LYS A 320 -31.64 -23.45 19.54
C LYS A 320 -31.44 -24.79 20.24
N GLU A 321 -30.76 -25.73 19.58
CA GLU A 321 -30.66 -27.12 20.03
C GLU A 321 -29.43 -27.39 20.91
N LYS A 322 -28.36 -26.61 20.76
CA LYS A 322 -27.04 -26.82 21.39
C LYS A 322 -26.35 -25.49 21.73
N PRO A 323 -26.97 -24.58 22.49
CA PRO A 323 -26.45 -23.23 22.65
C PRO A 323 -25.14 -23.13 23.40
N GLN A 324 -24.83 -24.02 24.36
CA GLN A 324 -23.50 -24.00 25.00
C GLN A 324 -22.37 -24.26 23.99
N MET A 325 -22.59 -25.17 23.02
CA MET A 325 -21.64 -25.41 21.92
C MET A 325 -21.52 -24.19 21.00
N MET A 326 -22.65 -23.55 20.68
CA MET A 326 -22.65 -22.33 19.86
C MET A 326 -21.95 -21.16 20.57
N ALA A 327 -22.14 -21.04 21.89
CA ALA A 327 -21.43 -20.08 22.73
C ALA A 327 -19.92 -20.33 22.72
N SER A 328 -19.48 -21.59 22.84
CA SER A 328 -18.06 -21.96 22.71
C SER A 328 -17.46 -21.55 21.35
N TYR A 329 -18.22 -21.70 20.26
CA TYR A 329 -17.80 -21.22 18.93
C TYR A 329 -17.67 -19.69 18.90
N SER A 330 -18.70 -18.96 19.35
CA SER A 330 -18.69 -17.49 19.36
C SER A 330 -17.52 -16.91 20.18
N VAL A 331 -17.23 -17.48 21.35
CA VAL A 331 -16.08 -17.03 22.16
C VAL A 331 -14.73 -17.42 21.54
N SER A 332 -14.67 -18.53 20.79
CA SER A 332 -13.47 -18.94 20.05
C SER A 332 -13.05 -17.90 19.01
N ASP A 333 -14.03 -17.27 18.33
CA ASP A 333 -13.75 -16.22 17.33
C ASP A 333 -13.30 -14.91 17.99
N ALA A 334 -13.87 -14.54 19.14
CA ALA A 334 -13.39 -13.40 19.94
C ALA A 334 -11.95 -13.61 20.47
N VAL A 335 -11.63 -14.81 21.00
CA VAL A 335 -10.28 -15.17 21.45
C VAL A 335 -9.29 -15.12 20.29
N SER A 336 -9.65 -15.74 19.18
CA SER A 336 -8.81 -15.74 17.97
C SER A 336 -8.53 -14.32 17.48
N THR A 337 -9.55 -13.47 17.42
CA THR A 337 -9.44 -12.07 16.97
C THR A 337 -8.61 -11.23 17.93
N TYR A 338 -8.84 -11.33 19.24
CA TYR A 338 -8.10 -10.59 20.26
C TYR A 338 -6.61 -10.93 20.25
N TYR A 339 -6.26 -12.22 20.28
CA TYR A 339 -4.85 -12.62 20.33
C TYR A 339 -4.13 -12.48 18.99
N LEU A 340 -4.82 -12.63 17.85
CA LEU A 340 -4.27 -12.26 16.53
C LEU A 340 -3.88 -10.79 16.52
N TYR A 341 -4.77 -9.93 17.04
CA TYR A 341 -4.50 -8.51 17.14
C TYR A 341 -3.33 -8.20 18.06
N MET A 342 -3.38 -8.66 19.31
CA MET A 342 -2.36 -8.33 20.31
C MET A 342 -0.97 -8.84 19.92
N THR A 343 -0.89 -10.01 19.31
CA THR A 343 0.38 -10.67 18.95
C THR A 343 0.96 -10.12 17.65
N TYR A 344 0.14 -9.89 16.62
CA TYR A 344 0.62 -9.56 15.28
C TYR A 344 0.29 -8.13 14.85
N VAL A 345 -0.98 -7.73 14.93
CA VAL A 345 -1.46 -6.48 14.30
C VAL A 345 -1.06 -5.25 15.12
N HIS A 346 -1.31 -5.27 16.43
CA HIS A 346 -1.00 -4.17 17.34
C HIS A 346 0.47 -3.73 17.24
N PRO A 347 1.47 -4.64 17.48
CA PRO A 347 2.86 -4.21 17.45
C PRO A 347 3.32 -3.77 16.07
N PHE A 348 2.80 -4.37 15.01
CA PHE A 348 3.16 -4.03 13.64
C PHE A 348 2.64 -2.66 13.22
N ILE A 349 1.32 -2.43 13.36
CA ILE A 349 0.66 -1.20 12.89
C ILE A 349 1.13 0.01 13.70
N PHE A 350 1.21 -0.11 15.03
CA PHE A 350 1.69 1.01 15.84
C PHE A 350 3.18 1.29 15.62
N SER A 351 4.02 0.27 15.36
CA SER A 351 5.41 0.51 14.92
C SER A 351 5.47 1.27 13.61
N LEU A 352 4.67 0.90 12.62
CA LEU A 352 4.63 1.62 11.34
C LEU A 352 4.14 3.06 11.50
N ALA A 353 3.15 3.29 12.36
CA ALA A 353 2.60 4.61 12.64
C ALA A 353 3.62 5.56 13.30
N THR A 354 4.70 5.04 13.91
CA THR A 354 5.79 5.88 14.46
C THR A 354 6.66 6.55 13.40
N ILE A 355 6.58 6.09 12.14
CA ILE A 355 7.36 6.66 11.02
C ILE A 355 6.47 7.20 9.91
N ILE A 356 5.30 6.60 9.70
CA ILE A 356 4.34 7.04 8.69
C ILE A 356 3.49 8.18 9.28
N PRO A 357 3.34 9.32 8.58
CA PRO A 357 2.57 10.47 9.05
C PRO A 357 1.04 10.26 8.92
N MET A 358 0.53 9.12 9.41
CA MET A 358 -0.89 8.74 9.36
C MET A 358 -1.32 8.04 10.66
N PRO A 359 -2.61 8.13 11.02
CA PRO A 359 -3.15 7.41 12.16
C PRO A 359 -3.20 5.88 11.93
N PRO A 360 -3.22 5.06 12.99
CA PRO A 360 -3.15 3.60 12.90
C PRO A 360 -4.22 2.94 12.00
N ASP A 361 -5.43 3.48 11.99
CA ASP A 361 -6.56 3.02 11.17
C ASP A 361 -6.29 3.21 9.67
N GLU A 362 -5.65 4.31 9.27
CA GLU A 362 -5.20 4.54 7.89
C GLU A 362 -3.95 3.71 7.56
N VAL A 363 -3.00 3.61 8.49
CA VAL A 363 -1.80 2.76 8.32
C VAL A 363 -2.18 1.29 8.11
N LEU A 364 -3.28 0.82 8.71
CA LEU A 364 -3.82 -0.52 8.49
C LEU A 364 -4.48 -0.68 7.12
N ARG A 365 -5.27 0.30 6.67
CA ARG A 365 -6.15 0.16 5.49
C ARG A 365 -5.51 0.59 4.17
N LYS A 366 -4.59 1.56 4.17
CA LYS A 366 -3.98 2.06 2.93
C LYS A 366 -3.06 1.01 2.29
N GLY A 367 -3.00 1.00 0.96
CA GLY A 367 -2.08 0.14 0.24
C GLY A 367 -0.62 0.44 0.59
N SER A 368 0.25 -0.57 0.57
CA SER A 368 1.69 -0.42 0.88
C SER A 368 2.37 0.64 0.00
N GLY A 369 1.96 0.78 -1.27
CA GLY A 369 2.43 1.86 -2.14
C GLY A 369 2.13 3.27 -1.62
N THR A 370 0.95 3.48 -1.04
CA THR A 370 0.59 4.76 -0.40
C THR A 370 1.39 4.98 0.88
N LEU A 371 1.66 3.92 1.66
CA LEU A 371 2.54 4.03 2.83
C LEU A 371 3.95 4.50 2.42
N CYS A 372 4.50 3.95 1.34
CA CYS A 372 5.76 4.40 0.76
C CYS A 372 5.70 5.85 0.25
N GLU A 373 4.60 6.25 -0.40
CA GLU A 373 4.38 7.64 -0.83
C GLU A 373 4.49 8.60 0.36
N MET A 374 3.83 8.29 1.49
CA MET A 374 3.87 9.15 2.68
C MET A 374 5.27 9.24 3.30
N LEU A 375 6.03 8.14 3.34
CA LEU A 375 7.42 8.16 3.79
C LEU A 375 8.29 9.03 2.87
N LEU A 376 8.14 8.88 1.56
CA LEU A 376 8.88 9.68 0.58
C LEU A 376 8.52 11.17 0.65
N MET A 377 7.27 11.51 0.98
CA MET A 377 6.84 12.89 1.18
C MET A 377 7.48 13.53 2.42
N VAL A 378 7.65 12.78 3.51
CA VAL A 378 8.41 13.24 4.69
C VAL A 378 9.85 13.57 4.29
N GLU A 379 10.51 12.64 3.61
CA GLU A 379 11.92 12.81 3.23
C GLU A 379 12.12 13.92 2.18
N ALA A 380 11.18 14.06 1.24
CA ALA A 380 11.17 15.17 0.28
C ALA A 380 10.99 16.52 0.98
N TYR A 381 10.09 16.61 1.97
CA TYR A 381 9.87 17.80 2.77
C TYR A 381 11.13 18.20 3.56
N VAL A 382 11.76 17.24 4.24
CA VAL A 382 13.04 17.44 4.96
C VAL A 382 14.15 17.89 4.01
N ALA A 383 14.21 17.31 2.81
CA ALA A 383 15.16 17.71 1.77
C ALA A 383 14.82 19.04 1.07
N ASN A 384 13.71 19.70 1.43
CA ASN A 384 13.18 20.92 0.81
C ASN A 384 12.98 20.76 -0.73
N VAL A 385 12.55 19.56 -1.14
CA VAL A 385 12.21 19.17 -2.51
C VAL A 385 10.71 19.22 -2.69
N VAL A 386 10.24 19.88 -3.75
CA VAL A 386 8.80 19.92 -4.07
C VAL A 386 8.30 18.55 -4.51
N CYS A 387 7.20 18.08 -3.93
CA CYS A 387 6.59 16.82 -4.35
C CYS A 387 5.95 16.97 -5.75
N PRO A 388 6.14 16.00 -6.66
CA PRO A 388 5.43 16.01 -7.93
C PRO A 388 3.93 15.80 -7.73
N ASN A 389 3.15 16.30 -8.68
CA ASN A 389 1.76 15.90 -8.80
C ASN A 389 1.68 14.40 -9.16
N LYS A 390 0.58 13.75 -8.75
CA LYS A 390 0.32 12.35 -9.08
C LYS A 390 0.38 12.12 -10.59
N HIS A 391 1.02 11.02 -10.98
CA HIS A 391 1.15 10.65 -12.38
C HIS A 391 -0.23 10.37 -12.99
N GLN A 392 -0.52 10.99 -14.12
CA GLN A 392 -1.70 10.70 -14.94
C GLN A 392 -1.23 10.04 -16.23
N SER A 393 -1.69 8.82 -16.48
CA SER A 393 -1.35 8.11 -17.70
C SER A 393 -1.99 8.77 -18.92
N GLU A 394 -1.25 8.83 -20.02
CA GLU A 394 -1.77 9.32 -21.28
C GLU A 394 -2.85 8.38 -21.82
N ALA A 395 -4.03 8.94 -22.08
CA ALA A 395 -5.19 8.20 -22.54
C ALA A 395 -5.01 7.53 -23.92
N GLU A 396 -4.25 8.19 -24.80
CA GLU A 396 -4.16 7.88 -26.23
C GLU A 396 -2.70 7.83 -26.68
N LYS A 397 -1.97 6.81 -26.23
CA LYS A 397 -0.59 6.60 -26.64
C LYS A 397 -0.52 5.67 -27.85
N PHE A 398 0.18 6.09 -28.90
CA PHE A 398 0.38 5.30 -30.12
C PHE A 398 1.81 4.81 -30.24
N HIS A 399 1.98 3.57 -30.68
CA HIS A 399 3.26 3.02 -31.06
C HIS A 399 3.13 2.26 -32.38
N ASN A 400 4.07 2.47 -33.31
CA ASN A 400 4.04 1.90 -34.67
C ASN A 400 2.69 2.06 -35.40
N GLY A 401 2.05 3.22 -35.25
CA GLY A 401 0.78 3.54 -35.90
C GLY A 401 -0.44 2.79 -35.33
N ARG A 402 -0.33 2.21 -34.14
CA ARG A 402 -1.41 1.50 -33.44
C ARG A 402 -1.57 2.02 -32.02
N LEU A 403 -2.79 1.98 -31.50
CA LEU A 403 -3.09 2.40 -30.13
C LEU A 403 -2.53 1.36 -29.14
N LEU A 404 -1.81 1.81 -28.13
CA LEU A 404 -1.39 0.98 -27.01
C LEU A 404 -2.59 0.65 -26.13
N GLU A 405 -2.78 -0.64 -25.86
CA GLU A 405 -3.72 -1.10 -24.84
C GLU A 405 -3.04 -1.03 -23.47
N SER A 406 -1.82 -1.56 -23.39
CA SER A 406 -0.98 -1.55 -22.21
C SER A 406 0.50 -1.46 -22.59
N GLU A 407 1.27 -0.88 -21.70
CA GLU A 407 2.73 -0.86 -21.74
C GLU A 407 3.27 -1.16 -20.34
N THR A 408 4.35 -1.92 -20.27
CA THR A 408 4.98 -2.40 -19.05
C THR A 408 6.43 -2.78 -19.32
N TYR A 409 7.06 -3.51 -18.41
CA TYR A 409 8.39 -4.07 -18.54
C TYR A 409 8.38 -5.59 -18.29
N ILE A 410 9.43 -6.28 -18.72
CA ILE A 410 9.62 -7.69 -18.36
C ILE A 410 10.01 -7.78 -16.88
N GLY A 411 9.16 -8.42 -16.08
CA GLY A 411 9.33 -8.59 -14.64
C GLY A 411 10.23 -9.78 -14.28
N GLY A 412 9.93 -10.43 -13.14
CA GLY A 412 10.69 -11.58 -12.65
C GLY A 412 10.69 -12.75 -13.64
N HIS A 413 11.85 -13.39 -13.79
CA HIS A 413 11.99 -14.61 -14.57
C HIS A 413 11.58 -15.81 -13.72
N VAL A 414 10.77 -16.70 -14.28
CA VAL A 414 10.33 -17.94 -13.63
C VAL A 414 10.54 -19.05 -14.64
N GLU A 415 11.26 -20.08 -14.23
CA GLU A 415 11.57 -21.25 -15.04
C GLU A 415 11.38 -22.51 -14.19
N CYS A 416 10.74 -23.52 -14.79
CA CYS A 416 10.64 -24.85 -14.22
C CYS A 416 11.57 -25.76 -15.02
N LEU A 417 12.78 -25.99 -14.50
CA LEU A 417 13.82 -26.77 -15.17
C LEU A 417 13.50 -28.26 -15.14
N GLU A 418 13.09 -28.76 -13.98
CA GLU A 418 12.82 -30.18 -13.75
C GLU A 418 11.58 -30.36 -12.87
N THR A 419 10.87 -31.47 -13.09
CA THR A 419 9.72 -31.87 -12.29
C THR A 419 9.93 -33.29 -11.80
N GLY A 420 9.71 -33.53 -10.51
CA GLY A 420 9.86 -34.86 -9.93
C GLY A 420 9.88 -34.84 -8.40
N VAL A 421 10.13 -36.00 -7.81
CA VAL A 421 10.34 -36.15 -6.37
C VAL A 421 11.85 -36.22 -6.13
N PHE A 422 12.40 -35.17 -5.53
CA PHE A 422 13.80 -35.14 -5.09
C PHE A 422 13.83 -35.28 -3.58
N ARG A 423 14.62 -36.24 -3.08
CA ARG A 423 14.77 -36.50 -1.64
C ARG A 423 16.22 -36.75 -1.32
N SER A 424 16.63 -36.36 -0.12
CA SER A 424 18.00 -36.54 0.37
C SER A 424 18.41 -37.99 0.58
N ASP A 425 17.48 -38.95 0.50
CA ASP A 425 17.72 -40.39 0.66
C ASP A 425 17.54 -41.19 -0.64
N LEU A 426 17.28 -40.51 -1.76
CA LEU A 426 17.17 -41.14 -3.07
C LEU A 426 18.33 -40.69 -3.96
N PRO A 427 19.19 -41.61 -4.43
CA PRO A 427 20.26 -41.28 -5.36
C PRO A 427 19.75 -40.58 -6.60
N THR A 428 20.47 -39.54 -7.03
CA THR A 428 20.19 -38.76 -8.23
C THR A 428 21.42 -38.76 -9.12
N SER A 429 21.22 -38.81 -10.44
CA SER A 429 22.33 -38.75 -11.40
C SER A 429 22.76 -37.30 -11.62
N PHE A 430 24.05 -37.04 -11.45
CA PHE A 430 24.66 -35.73 -11.68
C PHE A 430 25.59 -35.80 -12.88
N LYS A 431 25.42 -34.85 -13.81
CA LYS A 431 26.35 -34.60 -14.91
C LYS A 431 26.95 -33.21 -14.74
N LEU A 432 28.12 -33.18 -14.13
CA LEU A 432 28.86 -31.98 -13.77
C LEU A 432 29.65 -31.44 -14.98
N ASP A 433 29.89 -30.13 -15.00
CA ASP A 433 30.77 -29.46 -15.98
C ASP A 433 32.16 -29.23 -15.35
N PRO A 434 33.20 -30.01 -15.74
CA PRO A 434 34.55 -29.87 -15.17
C PRO A 434 35.14 -28.47 -15.32
N SER A 435 34.75 -27.72 -16.36
CA SER A 435 35.26 -26.37 -16.58
C SER A 435 34.78 -25.39 -15.49
N ALA A 436 33.55 -25.56 -15.00
CA ALA A 436 33.02 -24.78 -13.88
C ALA A 436 33.78 -25.05 -12.57
N PHE A 437 34.09 -26.31 -12.27
CA PHE A 437 34.88 -26.67 -11.08
C PHE A 437 36.31 -26.15 -11.14
N THR A 438 36.92 -26.11 -12.33
CA THR A 438 38.23 -25.49 -12.54
C THR A 438 38.19 -24.01 -12.18
N GLN A 439 37.17 -23.28 -12.64
CA GLN A 439 36.99 -21.87 -12.28
C GLN A 439 36.75 -21.67 -10.78
N LEU A 440 36.00 -22.56 -10.11
CA LEU A 440 35.80 -22.48 -8.66
C LEU A 440 37.11 -22.65 -7.89
N ILE A 441 37.97 -23.60 -8.31
CA ILE A 441 39.28 -23.83 -7.69
C ILE A 441 40.18 -22.61 -7.87
N GLU A 442 40.25 -22.04 -9.08
CA GLU A 442 41.07 -20.86 -9.37
C GLU A 442 40.64 -19.62 -8.56
N ASN A 443 39.35 -19.49 -8.29
CA ASN A 443 38.78 -18.36 -7.56
C ASN A 443 38.64 -18.59 -6.05
N LEU A 444 38.89 -19.81 -5.55
CA LEU A 444 38.57 -20.21 -4.17
C LEU A 444 39.20 -19.28 -3.14
N ASP A 445 40.45 -18.86 -3.35
CA ASP A 445 41.13 -17.96 -2.42
C ASP A 445 40.42 -16.60 -2.33
N ARG A 446 40.09 -15.99 -3.47
CA ARG A 446 39.34 -14.74 -3.52
C ARG A 446 38.00 -14.86 -2.80
N ASP A 447 37.28 -15.97 -3.02
CA ASP A 447 35.94 -16.17 -2.50
C ASP A 447 35.95 -16.41 -0.98
N LEU A 448 36.92 -17.17 -0.46
CA LEU A 448 37.11 -17.34 0.99
C LEU A 448 37.49 -16.01 1.66
N GLN A 449 38.40 -15.23 1.06
CA GLN A 449 38.74 -13.91 1.58
C GLN A 449 37.52 -12.97 1.60
N TYR A 450 36.68 -13.02 0.57
CA TYR A 450 35.44 -12.25 0.52
C TYR A 450 34.46 -12.69 1.62
N ALA A 451 34.25 -13.99 1.79
CA ALA A 451 33.38 -14.54 2.84
C ALA A 451 33.84 -14.09 4.24
N ILE A 452 35.14 -14.10 4.53
CA ILE A 452 35.69 -13.68 5.82
C ILE A 452 35.55 -12.16 6.02
N LYS A 453 36.04 -11.36 5.07
CA LYS A 453 36.12 -9.90 5.20
C LYS A 453 34.77 -9.21 5.06
N VAL A 454 33.96 -9.61 4.09
CA VAL A 454 32.74 -8.89 3.71
C VAL A 454 31.52 -9.48 4.40
N GLU A 455 31.35 -10.80 4.37
CA GLU A 455 30.17 -11.45 4.96
C GLU A 455 30.36 -11.65 6.47
N GLY A 456 31.52 -12.17 6.88
CA GLY A 456 31.88 -12.40 8.27
C GLY A 456 32.28 -11.12 9.02
N LYS A 457 32.68 -10.07 8.30
CA LYS A 457 33.21 -8.82 8.88
C LYS A 457 34.39 -9.06 9.84
N MET A 458 35.24 -10.03 9.50
CA MET A 458 36.41 -10.43 10.27
C MET A 458 37.70 -10.11 9.53
N ASP A 459 38.78 -9.89 10.28
CA ASP A 459 40.11 -9.77 9.70
C ASP A 459 40.70 -11.15 9.42
N ILE A 460 41.26 -11.35 8.22
CA ILE A 460 41.85 -12.63 7.79
C ILE A 460 42.93 -13.09 8.77
N GLU A 461 43.68 -12.15 9.34
CA GLU A 461 44.77 -12.42 10.29
C GLU A 461 44.30 -13.12 11.57
N THR A 462 42.99 -13.05 11.88
CA THR A 462 42.39 -13.71 13.05
C THR A 462 41.95 -15.15 12.78
N VAL A 463 42.02 -15.59 11.52
CA VAL A 463 41.56 -16.92 11.09
C VAL A 463 42.70 -17.93 11.17
N SER A 464 42.63 -18.87 12.11
CA SER A 464 43.69 -19.85 12.36
C SER A 464 43.68 -21.08 11.44
N ASN A 465 42.54 -21.37 10.82
CA ASN A 465 42.30 -22.60 10.03
C ASN A 465 42.05 -22.31 8.54
N TYR A 466 42.52 -21.17 8.03
CA TYR A 466 42.26 -20.75 6.65
C TYR A 466 42.79 -21.77 5.63
N ASP A 467 44.07 -22.15 5.73
CA ASP A 467 44.72 -23.08 4.80
C ASP A 467 44.07 -24.47 4.87
N GLU A 468 43.77 -24.97 6.08
CA GLU A 468 43.09 -26.25 6.28
C GLU A 468 41.72 -26.32 5.58
N VAL A 469 40.90 -25.28 5.76
CA VAL A 469 39.56 -25.20 5.13
C VAL A 469 39.68 -25.06 3.63
N LYS A 470 40.61 -24.24 3.15
CA LYS A 470 40.87 -24.05 1.71
C LYS A 470 41.31 -25.36 1.05
N ASP A 471 42.23 -26.09 1.66
CA ASP A 471 42.71 -27.37 1.13
C ASP A 471 41.58 -28.41 1.11
N THR A 472 40.79 -28.49 2.20
CA THR A 472 39.62 -29.40 2.27
C THR A 472 38.59 -29.11 1.17
N ILE A 473 38.31 -27.84 0.88
CA ILE A 473 37.38 -27.46 -0.20
C ILE A 473 38.01 -27.77 -1.56
N THR A 474 39.29 -27.48 -1.74
CA THR A 474 40.03 -27.74 -2.98
C THR A 474 40.00 -29.23 -3.34
N GLU A 475 40.27 -30.12 -2.38
CA GLU A 475 40.23 -31.57 -2.58
C GLU A 475 38.85 -32.04 -3.06
N LYS A 476 37.77 -31.54 -2.43
CA LYS A 476 36.39 -31.87 -2.84
C LYS A 476 36.07 -31.38 -4.25
N LEU A 477 36.47 -30.15 -4.59
CA LEU A 477 36.26 -29.60 -5.93
C LEU A 477 37.05 -30.36 -7.01
N ILE A 478 38.27 -30.79 -6.70
CA ILE A 478 39.09 -31.63 -7.59
C ILE A 478 38.41 -32.97 -7.84
N SER A 479 37.90 -33.64 -6.79
CA SER A 479 37.16 -34.90 -6.93
C SER A 479 35.92 -34.75 -7.83
N LEU A 480 35.16 -33.66 -7.67
CA LEU A 480 33.98 -33.38 -8.51
C LEU A 480 34.33 -33.06 -9.96
N ARG A 481 35.49 -32.42 -10.20
CA ARG A 481 36.01 -32.12 -11.54
C ARG A 481 36.46 -33.38 -12.28
N ASP A 482 37.20 -34.24 -11.59
CA ASP A 482 37.87 -35.41 -12.18
C ASP A 482 36.89 -36.60 -12.36
N GLU A 483 35.83 -36.66 -11.54
CA GLU A 483 34.72 -37.62 -11.67
C GLU A 483 33.37 -36.90 -11.86
N PRO A 484 33.08 -36.35 -13.05
CA PRO A 484 31.93 -35.47 -13.27
C PRO A 484 30.59 -36.19 -13.48
N ILE A 485 30.59 -37.51 -13.71
CA ILE A 485 29.38 -38.31 -13.82
C ILE A 485 29.24 -39.10 -12.53
N ARG A 486 28.24 -38.76 -11.72
CA ARG A 486 28.06 -39.30 -10.37
C ARG A 486 26.64 -39.75 -10.15
N GLU A 487 26.46 -40.71 -9.25
CA GLU A 487 25.16 -41.12 -8.74
C GLU A 487 25.24 -41.15 -7.22
N GLU A 488 24.60 -40.18 -6.58
CA GLU A 488 24.72 -39.95 -5.14
C GLU A 488 23.45 -39.28 -4.60
N CYS A 489 23.25 -39.32 -3.28
CA CYS A 489 22.10 -38.69 -2.64
C CYS A 489 22.24 -37.14 -2.67
N PRO A 490 21.21 -36.40 -3.12
CA PRO A 490 21.29 -34.96 -3.29
C PRO A 490 21.21 -34.20 -1.96
N LEU A 491 21.81 -33.01 -1.93
CA LEU A 491 21.51 -31.98 -0.93
C LEU A 491 20.56 -30.95 -1.54
N ILE A 492 19.38 -30.79 -0.95
CA ILE A 492 18.34 -29.88 -1.46
C ILE A 492 18.53 -28.51 -0.82
N TYR A 493 19.01 -27.55 -1.59
CA TYR A 493 19.23 -26.17 -1.15
C TYR A 493 18.24 -25.18 -1.76
N HIS A 494 17.90 -24.14 -0.99
CA HIS A 494 17.16 -22.98 -1.47
C HIS A 494 18.02 -21.72 -1.25
N LEU A 495 18.43 -21.10 -2.34
CA LEU A 495 19.22 -19.87 -2.33
C LEU A 495 18.31 -18.69 -2.69
N ASP A 496 18.21 -17.72 -1.80
CA ASP A 496 17.40 -16.50 -2.00
C ASP A 496 18.22 -15.25 -1.63
N VAL A 497 18.20 -14.26 -2.52
CA VAL A 497 18.87 -12.99 -2.32
C VAL A 497 18.03 -12.12 -1.38
N ALA A 498 18.50 -11.97 -0.15
CA ALA A 498 17.82 -11.17 0.86
C ALA A 498 17.53 -9.74 0.38
N ALA A 499 16.26 -9.38 0.28
CA ALA A 499 15.82 -8.05 -0.19
C ALA A 499 16.45 -7.64 -1.54
N MET A 500 16.36 -8.54 -2.53
CA MET A 500 16.92 -8.38 -3.88
C MET A 500 16.68 -6.99 -4.50
N TYR A 501 15.43 -6.57 -4.72
CA TYR A 501 15.15 -5.30 -5.40
C TYR A 501 15.61 -4.06 -4.62
N PRO A 502 15.37 -3.94 -3.29
CA PRO A 502 15.99 -2.88 -2.50
C PRO A 502 17.51 -2.82 -2.68
N ASN A 503 18.21 -3.96 -2.62
CA ASN A 503 19.66 -3.97 -2.80
C ASN A 503 20.07 -3.57 -4.23
N ILE A 504 19.35 -4.00 -5.26
CA ILE A 504 19.58 -3.55 -6.64
C ILE A 504 19.38 -2.03 -6.77
N ILE A 505 18.34 -1.47 -6.15
CA ILE A 505 18.07 -0.04 -6.11
C ILE A 505 19.24 0.71 -5.47
N LEU A 506 19.72 0.24 -4.31
CA LEU A 506 20.81 0.90 -3.58
C LEU A 506 22.14 0.82 -4.33
N THR A 507 22.50 -0.36 -4.84
CA THR A 507 23.75 -0.59 -5.59
C THR A 507 23.82 0.24 -6.87
N ASN A 508 22.69 0.40 -7.56
CA ASN A 508 22.62 1.14 -8.82
C ASN A 508 22.11 2.57 -8.65
N ARG A 509 21.84 2.99 -7.41
CA ARG A 509 21.28 4.30 -7.05
C ARG A 509 20.01 4.65 -7.85
N LEU A 510 19.13 3.66 -8.02
CA LEU A 510 17.92 3.78 -8.83
C LEU A 510 16.86 4.58 -8.09
N GLN A 511 16.44 5.69 -8.67
CA GLN A 511 15.32 6.49 -8.20
C GLN A 511 14.72 7.25 -9.38
N PRO A 512 13.41 7.53 -9.36
CA PRO A 512 12.75 8.16 -10.51
C PRO A 512 13.40 9.48 -10.98
N PRO A 513 13.80 10.42 -10.09
CA PRO A 513 14.46 11.65 -10.51
C PRO A 513 15.84 11.47 -11.16
N SER A 514 16.50 10.33 -10.92
CA SER A 514 17.83 10.06 -11.48
C SER A 514 17.80 9.53 -12.92
N ILE A 515 16.63 9.16 -13.43
CA ILE A 515 16.49 8.73 -14.82
C ILE A 515 16.47 9.97 -15.70
N VAL A 516 17.58 10.24 -16.39
CA VAL A 516 17.78 11.48 -17.17
C VAL A 516 17.90 11.16 -18.66
N THR A 517 17.33 12.05 -19.48
CA THR A 517 17.54 12.02 -20.93
C THR A 517 18.90 12.61 -21.29
N GLU A 518 19.36 12.34 -22.52
CA GLU A 518 20.60 12.91 -23.03
C GLU A 518 20.57 14.44 -23.05
N GLU A 519 19.42 15.05 -23.36
CA GLU A 519 19.24 16.50 -23.33
C GLU A 519 19.45 17.09 -21.93
N VAL A 520 18.87 16.46 -20.90
CA VAL A 520 19.02 16.89 -19.51
C VAL A 520 20.47 16.72 -19.04
N CYS A 521 21.08 15.58 -19.38
CA CYS A 521 22.48 15.33 -19.04
C CYS A 521 23.42 16.31 -19.76
N THR A 522 23.12 16.67 -21.00
CA THR A 522 23.95 17.59 -21.80
C THR A 522 23.91 19.01 -21.27
N ALA A 523 22.73 19.46 -20.84
CA ALA A 523 22.55 20.77 -20.22
C ALA A 523 23.25 20.91 -18.86
N CYS A 524 23.52 19.80 -18.16
CA CYS A 524 24.10 19.76 -16.83
C CYS A 524 25.50 20.37 -16.76
N ASP A 525 25.76 21.25 -15.79
CA ASP A 525 27.09 21.87 -15.58
C ASP A 525 28.20 20.85 -15.23
N PHE A 526 27.78 19.65 -14.81
CA PHE A 526 28.67 18.53 -14.52
C PHE A 526 28.96 17.64 -15.73
N ASN A 527 28.39 17.95 -16.89
CA ASN A 527 28.72 17.33 -18.16
C ASN A 527 30.06 17.84 -18.69
N ARG A 528 31.14 17.39 -18.04
CA ARG A 528 32.52 17.71 -18.42
C ARG A 528 33.20 16.50 -19.06
N PRO A 529 34.25 16.68 -19.88
CA PRO A 529 35.05 15.57 -20.39
C PRO A 529 35.50 14.64 -19.25
N GLY A 530 35.34 13.33 -19.42
CA GLY A 530 35.68 12.33 -18.40
C GLY A 530 34.64 12.15 -17.28
N LYS A 531 33.39 12.62 -17.44
CA LYS A 531 32.33 12.38 -16.44
C LYS A 531 32.12 10.88 -16.18
N THR A 532 32.04 10.51 -14.90
CA THR A 532 31.75 9.15 -14.43
C THR A 532 30.36 9.04 -13.78
N CYS A 533 29.59 10.13 -13.81
CA CYS A 533 28.34 10.24 -13.07
C CYS A 533 27.09 9.76 -13.83
N LEU A 534 27.22 9.33 -15.08
CA LEU A 534 26.11 8.79 -15.86
C LEU A 534 26.30 7.28 -16.02
N ARG A 535 25.53 6.50 -15.28
CA ARG A 535 25.51 5.04 -15.41
C ARG A 535 24.46 4.65 -16.44
N LYS A 536 24.81 3.84 -17.43
CA LYS A 536 23.87 3.31 -18.41
C LYS A 536 23.42 1.91 -18.00
N LEU A 537 22.12 1.66 -18.01
CA LEU A 537 21.55 0.33 -17.73
C LEU A 537 20.46 0.00 -18.76
N GLU A 538 20.40 -1.27 -19.11
CA GLU A 538 19.39 -1.80 -20.03
C GLU A 538 18.14 -2.26 -19.27
N TRP A 539 16.99 -2.13 -19.92
CA TRP A 539 15.71 -2.68 -19.48
C TRP A 539 14.88 -3.13 -20.68
N LYS A 540 13.99 -4.11 -20.47
CA LYS A 540 13.13 -4.62 -21.53
C LYS A 540 11.73 -4.04 -21.41
N TRP A 541 11.39 -3.16 -22.34
CA TRP A 541 10.03 -2.62 -22.48
C TRP A 541 9.14 -3.66 -23.15
N ARG A 542 7.94 -3.88 -22.62
CA ARG A 542 6.92 -4.79 -23.17
C ARG A 542 5.64 -4.02 -23.40
N TRP A 543 4.98 -4.23 -24.54
CA TRP A 543 3.73 -3.56 -24.83
C TRP A 543 2.77 -4.42 -25.66
N GLU A 544 1.50 -4.05 -25.61
CA GLU A 544 0.41 -4.67 -26.34
C GLU A 544 -0.39 -3.57 -27.06
N THR A 545 -0.62 -3.73 -28.36
CA THR A 545 -1.40 -2.78 -29.18
C THR A 545 -2.66 -3.42 -29.71
N TYR A 546 -3.69 -2.60 -29.94
CA TYR A 546 -4.84 -3.00 -30.76
C TYR A 546 -4.41 -3.35 -32.19
N THR A 547 -5.12 -4.30 -32.81
CA THR A 547 -4.86 -4.66 -34.21
C THR A 547 -5.27 -3.56 -35.20
N ALA A 548 -6.26 -2.74 -34.83
CA ALA A 548 -6.71 -1.59 -35.63
C ALA A 548 -5.58 -0.56 -35.85
N LYS A 549 -5.53 -0.01 -37.06
CA LYS A 549 -4.58 1.05 -37.41
C LYS A 549 -5.05 2.39 -36.85
N ARG A 550 -4.14 3.36 -36.81
CA ARG A 550 -4.41 4.75 -36.43
C ARG A 550 -5.59 5.34 -37.20
N SER A 551 -5.71 5.07 -38.50
CA SER A 551 -6.84 5.51 -39.34
C SER A 551 -8.19 5.01 -38.83
N ASP A 552 -8.28 3.72 -38.50
CA ASP A 552 -9.52 3.07 -38.11
C ASP A 552 -9.95 3.57 -36.73
N TYR A 553 -8.98 3.75 -35.82
CA TYR A 553 -9.21 4.36 -34.53
C TYR A 553 -9.84 5.76 -34.65
N TYR A 554 -9.25 6.66 -35.45
CA TYR A 554 -9.78 8.01 -35.60
C TYR A 554 -11.14 8.02 -36.30
N HIS A 555 -11.39 7.10 -37.22
CA HIS A 555 -12.70 6.93 -37.84
C HIS A 555 -13.76 6.53 -36.80
N LEU A 556 -13.46 5.53 -35.97
CA LEU A 556 -14.34 5.09 -34.87
C LEU A 556 -14.55 6.18 -33.82
N LYS A 557 -13.51 6.95 -33.51
CA LYS A 557 -13.58 8.07 -32.57
C LYS A 557 -14.53 9.16 -33.09
N ARG A 558 -14.42 9.56 -34.35
CA ARG A 558 -15.36 10.51 -34.96
C ARG A 558 -16.79 9.98 -34.98
N GLN A 559 -16.96 8.69 -35.26
CA GLN A 559 -18.27 8.06 -35.25
C GLN A 559 -18.89 8.14 -33.85
N ILE A 560 -18.19 7.71 -32.81
CA ILE A 560 -18.74 7.69 -31.44
C ILE A 560 -18.95 9.10 -30.87
N GLU A 561 -18.11 10.07 -31.25
CA GLU A 561 -18.26 11.47 -30.86
C GLU A 561 -19.57 12.10 -31.37
N SER A 562 -20.12 11.58 -32.47
CA SER A 562 -21.42 12.01 -33.02
C SER A 562 -22.62 11.28 -32.42
N GLU A 563 -22.40 10.26 -31.58
CA GLU A 563 -23.47 9.45 -31.01
C GLU A 563 -24.03 10.04 -29.71
N VAL A 564 -25.33 9.82 -29.49
CA VAL A 564 -26.00 10.09 -28.22
C VAL A 564 -26.04 8.77 -27.43
N VAL A 565 -25.60 8.81 -26.19
CA VAL A 565 -25.50 7.62 -25.34
C VAL A 565 -26.53 7.67 -24.22
N ALA A 566 -27.27 6.58 -24.06
CA ALA A 566 -28.17 6.40 -22.91
C ALA A 566 -27.34 6.23 -21.62
N VAL A 567 -27.71 6.97 -20.58
CA VAL A 567 -27.19 6.85 -19.22
C VAL A 567 -28.39 6.49 -18.34
N ASP A 568 -28.31 5.31 -17.70
CA ASP A 568 -29.28 4.80 -16.72
C ASP A 568 -30.75 4.81 -17.18
N GLY A 569 -31.03 4.23 -18.35
CA GLY A 569 -32.38 3.89 -18.83
C GLY A 569 -33.32 5.07 -19.15
N PHE A 570 -33.08 6.27 -18.63
CA PHE A 570 -34.03 7.40 -18.67
C PHE A 570 -33.43 8.73 -19.15
N LYS A 571 -32.10 8.89 -19.27
CA LYS A 571 -31.45 10.13 -19.76
C LYS A 571 -30.46 9.88 -20.90
N SER A 572 -30.63 10.57 -22.01
CA SER A 572 -29.70 10.57 -23.14
C SER A 572 -28.71 11.75 -23.01
N LYS A 573 -27.42 11.49 -23.14
CA LYS A 573 -26.34 12.51 -23.16
C LYS A 573 -25.50 12.37 -24.42
N SER A 574 -24.93 13.47 -24.92
CA SER A 574 -23.91 13.36 -25.97
C SER A 574 -22.71 12.59 -25.44
N PHE A 575 -22.01 11.84 -26.30
CA PHE A 575 -20.72 11.25 -25.93
C PHE A 575 -19.73 12.28 -25.38
N LEU A 576 -19.75 13.50 -25.91
CA LEU A 576 -18.88 14.59 -25.47
C LEU A 576 -19.19 15.10 -24.06
N ASP A 577 -20.42 14.91 -23.59
CA ASP A 577 -20.88 15.30 -22.25
C ASP A 577 -20.57 14.23 -21.18
N LEU A 578 -20.07 13.06 -21.59
CA LEU A 578 -19.62 12.02 -20.67
C LEU A 578 -18.32 12.42 -19.99
N SER A 579 -18.03 11.82 -18.83
CA SER A 579 -16.72 11.98 -18.20
C SER A 579 -15.61 11.46 -19.13
N LYS A 580 -14.39 11.99 -19.00
CA LYS A 580 -13.26 11.52 -19.82
C LYS A 580 -12.96 10.03 -19.65
N VAL A 581 -13.23 9.49 -18.45
CA VAL A 581 -13.09 8.06 -18.15
C VAL A 581 -14.13 7.25 -18.92
N ASP A 582 -15.39 7.65 -18.88
CA ASP A 582 -16.47 6.96 -19.59
C ASP A 582 -16.30 7.04 -21.12
N GLN A 583 -15.85 8.20 -21.62
CA GLN A 583 -15.49 8.37 -23.03
C GLN A 583 -14.45 7.33 -23.46
N GLN A 584 -13.38 7.16 -22.67
CA GLN A 584 -12.32 6.20 -22.94
C GLN A 584 -12.81 4.75 -22.86
N LEU A 585 -13.60 4.40 -21.83
CA LEU A 585 -14.14 3.05 -21.67
C LEU A 585 -14.99 2.64 -22.89
N LYS A 586 -15.93 3.50 -23.28
CA LYS A 586 -16.80 3.26 -24.45
C LYS A 586 -16.00 3.19 -25.76
N LEU A 587 -15.00 4.06 -25.92
CA LEU A 587 -14.12 4.03 -27.08
C LEU A 587 -13.31 2.73 -27.15
N LYS A 588 -12.75 2.28 -26.02
CA LYS A 588 -12.03 0.99 -25.92
C LYS A 588 -12.96 -0.19 -26.24
N GLU A 589 -14.18 -0.21 -25.73
CA GLU A 589 -15.17 -1.26 -26.04
C GLU A 589 -15.53 -1.30 -27.52
N ARG A 590 -15.79 -0.14 -28.12
CA ARG A 590 -16.10 -0.02 -29.55
C ARG A 590 -14.92 -0.49 -30.40
N LEU A 591 -13.70 -0.11 -30.03
CA LEU A 591 -12.47 -0.54 -30.70
C LEU A 591 -12.29 -2.06 -30.59
N LYS A 592 -12.52 -2.65 -29.41
CA LYS A 592 -12.48 -4.12 -29.23
C LYS A 592 -13.45 -4.83 -30.17
N LYS A 593 -14.71 -4.39 -30.22
CA LYS A 593 -15.74 -4.97 -31.12
C LYS A 593 -15.37 -4.81 -32.60
N TYR A 594 -14.83 -3.66 -32.99
CA TYR A 594 -14.37 -3.43 -34.36
C TYR A 594 -13.20 -4.36 -34.71
N CYS A 595 -12.19 -4.48 -33.85
CA CYS A 595 -11.07 -5.38 -34.08
C CYS A 595 -11.50 -6.85 -34.22
N GLN A 596 -12.47 -7.31 -33.42
CA GLN A 596 -13.05 -8.65 -33.55
C GLN A 596 -13.70 -8.87 -34.92
N LYS A 597 -14.44 -7.88 -35.42
CA LYS A 597 -15.16 -7.99 -36.70
C LYS A 597 -14.24 -7.84 -37.91
N ALA A 598 -13.41 -6.80 -37.93
CA ALA A 598 -12.58 -6.44 -39.09
C ALA A 598 -11.29 -7.27 -39.19
N TYR A 599 -10.68 -7.61 -38.04
CA TYR A 599 -9.36 -8.25 -38.00
C TYR A 599 -9.37 -9.66 -37.39
N LYS A 600 -10.53 -10.14 -36.91
CA LYS A 600 -10.68 -11.44 -36.19
C LYS A 600 -9.80 -11.57 -34.94
N ARG A 601 -9.14 -10.49 -34.51
CA ARG A 601 -8.22 -10.42 -33.38
C ARG A 601 -8.23 -9.02 -32.79
N VAL A 602 -8.31 -8.93 -31.46
CA VAL A 602 -8.40 -7.65 -30.74
C VAL A 602 -7.04 -6.98 -30.59
N LEU A 603 -6.07 -7.73 -30.06
CA LEU A 603 -4.73 -7.27 -29.71
C LEU A 603 -3.67 -8.02 -30.52
N GLU A 604 -2.57 -7.34 -30.82
CA GLU A 604 -1.36 -7.98 -31.30
C GLU A 604 -0.68 -8.80 -30.20
N LYS A 605 0.18 -9.74 -30.61
CA LYS A 605 1.02 -10.45 -29.64
C LYS A 605 1.90 -9.44 -28.89
N PRO A 606 2.13 -9.65 -27.59
CA PRO A 606 3.01 -8.78 -26.81
C PRO A 606 4.39 -8.74 -27.44
N THR A 607 4.91 -7.53 -27.66
CA THR A 607 6.25 -7.31 -28.25
C THR A 607 7.17 -6.75 -27.19
N THR A 608 8.48 -7.01 -27.34
CA THR A 608 9.51 -6.54 -26.40
C THR A 608 10.63 -5.83 -27.14
N GLU A 609 11.18 -4.80 -26.50
CA GLU A 609 12.31 -4.01 -26.99
C GLU A 609 13.28 -3.76 -25.84
N THR A 610 14.58 -4.02 -26.06
CA THR A 610 15.63 -3.60 -25.13
C THR A 610 15.87 -2.10 -25.29
N ARG A 611 15.78 -1.38 -24.18
CA ARG A 611 16.02 0.06 -24.10
C ARG A 611 17.14 0.34 -23.12
N GLU A 612 17.85 1.44 -23.35
CA GLU A 612 18.87 1.95 -22.43
C GLU A 612 18.31 3.16 -21.67
N ALA A 613 18.63 3.25 -20.37
CA ALA A 613 18.35 4.42 -19.54
C ALA A 613 19.66 4.96 -18.97
N GLY A 614 19.76 6.30 -18.87
CA GLY A 614 20.85 6.99 -18.20
C GLY A 614 20.47 7.32 -16.75
N ILE A 615 21.26 6.83 -15.79
CA ILE A 615 21.07 7.04 -14.35
C ILE A 615 22.12 8.04 -13.85
N CYS A 616 21.66 9.19 -13.40
CA CYS A 616 22.49 10.22 -12.79
C CYS A 616 22.90 9.83 -11.36
N MET A 617 24.18 9.51 -11.17
CA MET A 617 24.74 9.15 -9.87
C MET A 617 24.93 10.34 -8.91
N ARG A 618 24.62 11.56 -9.36
CA ARG A 618 24.77 12.82 -8.60
C ARG A 618 23.47 13.43 -8.10
N GLU A 619 22.33 12.91 -8.51
CA GLU A 619 21.01 13.42 -8.12
C GLU A 619 20.83 13.41 -6.59
N ASN A 620 19.97 14.26 -6.02
CA ASN A 620 19.61 14.20 -4.60
C ASN A 620 19.10 12.80 -4.23
N ALA A 621 19.68 12.19 -3.19
CA ALA A 621 19.49 10.77 -2.85
C ALA A 621 18.28 10.46 -1.97
N PHE A 622 17.40 11.43 -1.68
CA PHE A 622 16.33 11.26 -0.68
C PHE A 622 15.53 9.95 -0.84
N TYR A 623 15.19 9.55 -2.07
CA TYR A 623 14.48 8.29 -2.33
C TYR A 623 15.34 7.07 -1.98
N VAL A 624 16.58 7.02 -2.46
CA VAL A 624 17.50 5.90 -2.23
C VAL A 624 17.83 5.74 -0.74
N ASP A 625 17.99 6.87 -0.05
CA ASP A 625 18.25 6.91 1.39
C ASP A 625 17.01 6.48 2.20
N THR A 626 15.80 6.81 1.74
CA THR A 626 14.54 6.29 2.30
C THR A 626 14.51 4.75 2.21
N VAL A 627 14.83 4.20 1.03
CA VAL A 627 14.87 2.73 0.80
C VAL A 627 15.92 2.07 1.70
N ARG A 628 17.09 2.70 1.86
CA ARG A 628 18.15 2.21 2.74
C ARG A 628 17.70 2.14 4.18
N SER A 629 17.18 3.25 4.70
CA SER A 629 16.68 3.38 6.07
C SER A 629 15.61 2.32 6.39
N PHE A 630 14.67 2.11 5.47
CA PHE A 630 13.62 1.10 5.64
C PHE A 630 14.16 -0.34 5.58
N ARG A 631 15.09 -0.64 4.65
CA ARG A 631 15.75 -1.96 4.56
C ARG A 631 16.54 -2.27 5.82
N ASP A 632 17.33 -1.32 6.31
CA ASP A 632 18.22 -1.52 7.45
C ASP A 632 17.40 -1.77 8.72
N ARG A 633 16.31 -1.02 8.92
CA ARG A 633 15.31 -1.29 9.96
C ARG A 633 14.74 -2.71 9.86
N ARG A 634 14.41 -3.18 8.66
CA ARG A 634 13.93 -4.56 8.46
C ARG A 634 14.99 -5.60 8.83
N TYR A 635 16.26 -5.35 8.54
CA TYR A 635 17.35 -6.25 8.89
C TYR A 635 17.58 -6.33 10.39
N GLU A 636 17.43 -5.22 11.12
CA GLU A 636 17.46 -5.22 12.59
C GLU A 636 16.42 -6.18 13.16
N TYR A 637 15.15 -6.07 12.76
CA TYR A 637 14.09 -6.99 13.19
C TYR A 637 14.33 -8.44 12.73
N LYS A 638 14.85 -8.64 11.51
CA LYS A 638 15.16 -9.99 11.03
C LYS A 638 16.32 -10.62 11.80
N GLY A 639 17.28 -9.82 12.26
CA GLY A 639 18.40 -10.26 13.09
C GLY A 639 17.97 -10.64 14.50
N LEU A 640 17.00 -9.94 15.08
CA LEU A 640 16.42 -10.29 16.39
C LEU A 640 15.57 -11.59 16.35
N ASN A 641 15.02 -11.94 15.19
CA ASN A 641 14.21 -13.14 14.98
C ASN A 641 15.02 -14.38 14.54
N LYS A 642 16.31 -14.23 14.25
CA LYS A 642 17.22 -15.33 13.90
C LYS A 642 18.10 -15.65 15.09
#